data_AF-A0A931I2I7-F1
#
_entry.id   AF-A0A931I2I7-F1
#
_cell.length_a   1.000
_cell.length_b   1.000
_cell.length_c   1.000
_cell.angle_alpha   90.00
_cell.angle_beta   90.00
_cell.angle_gamma   90.00
#
_symmetry.space_group_name_H-M   'P 1'
#
loop_
_entity.id
_entity.type
_entity.pdbx_description
1 polymer ?
#
loop_
_entity_poly.entity_id
_entity_poly.type
_entity_poly.pdbx_seq_one_letter_code
_entity_poly.pdbx_strand_id
1 'polypeptide(L)'
;MSFDRWLGPVADYARLARMAVLQQVVLLRHSKRNPRTAAVARLRADYAALLGRRRDRFGLIHLAAAEFAAATDDGPLALARLAAAAGRGRIAALLAAYAALALAGRRGARLERGDGTAADRLDGIGAACPARGLRDRLRFHAALIRRDTGTALVIAGENARRGRDAMAEFLSVAETVLARADWRQHGDAAAHAALAARPALVARANRVALLDFRFRFAHAADRLALFGLQPVDEAEFRVFTASAGYFELGDFLRRKELFLAAVPEAEAMKQLALAAFARRLARVPRISNLRVATWLARLSQTRSFWDDADFRAAQLARAERLAFVPVGGNRRYVTATVAFLRGDLAGAARRLARSGRWQLRAKAFRDAGATFHVALPDGAVTTRFDTPMRLAGPAIRAPAALVCCADAGYFRRYAAAYLASLRRHGSTMRVHFHIAATRPGIEEEARTLAESDGNVGLSFETPPLTLPAYYASMRFLRGPEFLGVVADTVILTDIDVRFRAAPEALAAAFADADLGLRMYDRVRIVRASQGEKRPIMRYPRLHPWAQINAACVVLRATPAGITAAERIARDIAQHLDHAIEAGNRAWWIDQNALFYSYRRIAAGPCRIGNVEDAALPFGSFDYGEVEALGARSPVFLRAEAEAAAGPG
;
A
#
# COMPACT_ATOMS: atom_id res chain seq x y z
N MET A 1 -12.22 -31.69 42.32
CA MET A 1 -12.22 -31.35 40.86
C MET A 1 -11.15 -30.29 40.62
N SER A 2 -10.15 -30.54 39.77
CA SER A 2 -9.04 -29.59 39.55
C SER A 2 -9.46 -28.42 38.65
N PHE A 3 -8.86 -27.25 38.92
CA PHE A 3 -9.03 -26.00 38.16
C PHE A 3 -8.74 -26.17 36.66
N ASP A 4 -7.87 -27.14 36.31
CA ASP A 4 -7.51 -27.46 34.92
C ASP A 4 -8.60 -28.17 34.12
N ARG A 5 -9.53 -28.90 34.75
CA ARG A 5 -10.70 -29.48 34.05
C ARG A 5 -11.77 -28.46 33.71
N TRP A 6 -11.73 -27.27 34.31
CA TRP A 6 -12.72 -26.20 34.06
C TRP A 6 -12.31 -25.30 32.86
N LEU A 7 -11.01 -25.14 32.61
CA LEU A 7 -10.49 -24.25 31.55
C LEU A 7 -10.53 -24.85 30.14
N GLY A 8 -10.44 -26.18 29.99
CA GLY A 8 -10.47 -26.84 28.68
C GLY A 8 -11.73 -26.51 27.85
N PRO A 9 -12.94 -26.70 28.40
CA PRO A 9 -14.18 -26.37 27.70
C PRO A 9 -14.34 -24.87 27.42
N VAL A 10 -13.85 -23.98 28.30
CA VAL A 10 -13.94 -22.52 28.14
C VAL A 10 -13.00 -22.01 27.05
N ALA A 11 -11.79 -22.58 26.93
CA ALA A 11 -10.84 -22.26 25.86
C ALA A 11 -11.35 -22.71 24.48
N ASP A 12 -11.98 -23.87 24.41
CA ASP A 12 -12.61 -24.37 23.17
C ASP A 12 -13.87 -23.58 22.81
N TYR A 13 -14.67 -23.14 23.80
CA TYR A 13 -15.82 -22.26 23.56
C TYR A 13 -15.41 -20.88 23.06
N ALA A 14 -14.37 -20.28 23.67
CA ALA A 14 -13.83 -19.00 23.23
C ALA A 14 -13.25 -19.09 21.81
N ARG A 15 -12.61 -20.20 21.47
CA ARG A 15 -12.08 -20.48 20.13
C ARG A 15 -13.20 -20.69 19.10
N LEU A 16 -14.26 -21.43 19.43
CA LEU A 16 -15.43 -21.64 18.57
C LEU A 16 -16.24 -20.37 18.36
N ALA A 17 -16.46 -19.57 19.41
CA ALA A 17 -17.14 -18.29 19.31
C ALA A 17 -16.33 -17.26 18.53
N ARG A 18 -15.00 -17.24 18.69
CA ARG A 18 -14.08 -16.44 17.87
C ARG A 18 -14.11 -16.87 16.41
N MET A 19 -14.17 -18.17 16.13
CA MET A 19 -14.35 -18.68 14.77
C MET A 19 -15.69 -18.31 14.16
N ALA A 20 -16.80 -18.42 14.91
CA ALA A 20 -18.14 -18.08 14.43
C ALA A 20 -18.28 -16.57 14.15
N VAL A 21 -17.73 -15.72 15.03
CA VAL A 21 -17.68 -14.26 14.83
C VAL A 21 -16.80 -13.90 13.64
N LEU A 22 -15.60 -14.47 13.53
CA LEU A 22 -14.73 -14.28 12.36
C LEU A 22 -15.40 -14.74 11.06
N GLN A 23 -16.11 -15.86 11.09
CA GLN A 23 -16.80 -16.41 9.92
C GLN A 23 -17.97 -15.52 9.51
N GLN A 24 -18.72 -14.94 10.45
CA GLN A 24 -19.78 -13.95 10.17
C GLN A 24 -19.24 -12.58 9.74
N VAL A 25 -18.14 -12.09 10.32
CA VAL A 25 -17.44 -10.86 9.89
C VAL A 25 -16.89 -11.02 8.47
N VAL A 26 -16.38 -12.21 8.15
CA VAL A 26 -15.96 -12.58 6.79
C VAL A 26 -17.18 -12.57 5.85
N LEU A 27 -18.31 -13.19 6.22
CA LEU A 27 -19.53 -13.19 5.40
C LEU A 27 -20.09 -11.77 5.17
N LEU A 28 -20.08 -10.89 6.19
CA LEU A 28 -20.50 -9.49 6.07
C LEU A 28 -19.57 -8.65 5.20
N ARG A 29 -18.27 -8.97 5.15
CA ARG A 29 -17.33 -8.37 4.20
C ARG A 29 -17.65 -8.71 2.73
N HIS A 30 -18.44 -9.76 2.47
CA HIS A 30 -18.64 -10.32 1.13
C HIS A 30 -19.96 -9.90 0.46
N SER A 31 -20.93 -9.31 1.17
CA SER A 31 -22.18 -8.82 0.56
C SER A 31 -22.10 -7.34 0.14
N LYS A 32 -21.53 -7.08 -1.05
CA LYS A 32 -21.51 -5.73 -1.64
C LYS A 32 -22.86 -5.25 -2.19
N ARG A 33 -23.90 -6.10 -2.21
CA ARG A 33 -25.27 -5.75 -2.56
C ARG A 33 -26.21 -6.35 -1.49
N ASN A 34 -27.13 -5.54 -0.99
CA ASN A 34 -28.07 -5.79 0.13
C ASN A 34 -28.58 -7.26 0.18
N PRO A 35 -28.65 -7.89 1.37
CA PRO A 35 -29.53 -7.41 2.44
C PRO A 35 -28.78 -7.22 3.77
N ARG A 36 -28.29 -6.00 3.98
CA ARG A 36 -27.68 -5.53 5.24
C ARG A 36 -28.65 -5.65 6.42
N THR A 37 -29.96 -5.66 6.18
CA THR A 37 -30.98 -5.77 7.24
C THR A 37 -31.09 -7.19 7.79
N ALA A 38 -31.07 -8.22 6.95
CA ALA A 38 -31.26 -9.62 7.39
C ALA A 38 -30.01 -10.18 8.09
N ALA A 39 -28.81 -9.88 7.58
CA ALA A 39 -27.57 -10.29 8.22
C ALA A 39 -27.35 -9.57 9.56
N VAL A 40 -27.69 -8.27 9.67
CA VAL A 40 -27.64 -7.53 10.94
C VAL A 40 -28.75 -7.97 11.90
N ALA A 41 -29.96 -8.28 11.41
CA ALA A 41 -31.04 -8.82 12.24
C ALA A 41 -30.70 -10.21 12.78
N ARG A 42 -30.08 -11.07 11.96
CA ARG A 42 -29.62 -12.40 12.38
C ARG A 42 -28.44 -12.31 13.34
N LEU A 43 -27.48 -11.40 13.09
CA LEU A 43 -26.40 -11.15 14.04
C LEU A 43 -26.95 -10.57 15.36
N ARG A 44 -27.97 -9.72 15.33
CA ARG A 44 -28.71 -9.26 16.53
C ARG A 44 -29.42 -10.41 17.26
N ALA A 45 -30.07 -11.32 16.54
CA ALA A 45 -30.78 -12.47 17.12
C ALA A 45 -29.80 -13.49 17.72
N ASP A 46 -28.73 -13.81 17.00
CA ASP A 46 -27.65 -14.70 17.45
C ASP A 46 -26.96 -14.10 18.69
N TYR A 47 -26.73 -12.78 18.70
CA TYR A 47 -26.15 -12.06 19.84
C TYR A 47 -27.12 -11.99 21.03
N ALA A 48 -28.42 -11.78 20.79
CA ALA A 48 -29.46 -11.79 21.83
C ALA A 48 -29.59 -13.18 22.48
N ALA A 49 -29.53 -14.26 21.68
CA ALA A 49 -29.47 -15.63 22.18
C ALA A 49 -28.19 -15.91 22.97
N LEU A 50 -27.04 -15.41 22.48
CA LEU A 50 -25.74 -15.43 23.17
C LEU A 50 -25.69 -14.54 24.42
N LEU A 51 -26.67 -13.66 24.64
CA LEU A 51 -26.84 -12.78 25.81
C LEU A 51 -27.86 -13.30 26.86
N GLY A 52 -28.51 -14.48 26.68
CA GLY A 52 -29.36 -15.15 27.69
C GLY A 52 -28.66 -15.96 28.83
N ARG A 53 -27.71 -16.84 28.52
CA ARG A 53 -26.83 -17.67 29.40
C ARG A 53 -25.61 -17.00 30.14
N ARG A 54 -25.69 -16.69 31.44
CA ARG A 54 -24.64 -15.97 32.24
C ARG A 54 -23.36 -16.77 32.58
N ARG A 55 -22.16 -16.20 32.32
CA ARG A 55 -21.12 -15.75 33.30
C ARG A 55 -19.76 -15.36 32.64
N ASP A 56 -19.43 -15.84 31.44
CA ASP A 56 -18.10 -15.60 30.81
C ASP A 56 -18.09 -14.62 29.61
N ARG A 57 -19.02 -13.66 29.59
CA ARG A 57 -19.40 -12.92 28.37
C ARG A 57 -18.61 -11.67 28.02
N PHE A 58 -17.95 -11.05 28.98
CA PHE A 58 -17.30 -9.77 28.71
C PHE A 58 -16.19 -9.92 27.68
N GLY A 59 -15.36 -10.96 27.78
CA GLY A 59 -14.27 -11.21 26.84
C GLY A 59 -14.72 -11.38 25.38
N LEU A 60 -15.84 -12.07 25.15
CA LEU A 60 -16.39 -12.30 23.81
C LEU A 60 -17.00 -11.04 23.20
N ILE A 61 -17.67 -10.20 23.99
CA ILE A 61 -18.20 -8.91 23.54
C ILE A 61 -17.06 -7.96 23.18
N HIS A 62 -16.01 -7.90 24.01
CA HIS A 62 -14.79 -7.11 23.74
C HIS A 62 -14.13 -7.53 22.42
N LEU A 63 -14.02 -8.84 22.17
CA LEU A 63 -13.38 -9.40 21.00
C LEU A 63 -14.20 -9.18 19.73
N ALA A 64 -15.51 -9.45 19.78
CA ALA A 64 -16.41 -9.28 18.64
C ALA A 64 -16.58 -7.81 18.26
N ALA A 65 -16.71 -6.90 19.23
CA ALA A 65 -16.79 -5.47 18.96
C ALA A 65 -15.48 -4.94 18.35
N ALA A 66 -14.32 -5.34 18.86
CA ALA A 66 -13.03 -4.93 18.33
C ALA A 66 -12.78 -5.46 16.90
N GLU A 67 -13.09 -6.73 16.64
CA GLU A 67 -12.95 -7.33 15.31
C GLU A 67 -13.94 -6.70 14.30
N PHE A 68 -15.15 -6.38 14.73
CA PHE A 68 -16.16 -5.73 13.89
C PHE A 68 -15.80 -4.27 13.56
N ALA A 69 -15.33 -3.49 14.52
CA ALA A 69 -14.87 -2.10 14.29
C ALA A 69 -13.70 -2.03 13.31
N ALA A 70 -12.78 -3.00 13.40
CA ALA A 70 -11.61 -3.09 12.55
C ALA A 70 -11.92 -3.61 11.13
N ALA A 71 -13.05 -4.31 10.94
CA ALA A 71 -13.33 -5.02 9.70
C ALA A 71 -13.99 -4.17 8.60
N THR A 72 -14.74 -3.12 8.94
CA THR A 72 -15.60 -2.38 8.00
C THR A 72 -15.52 -0.87 8.17
N ASP A 73 -15.71 -0.12 7.07
CA ASP A 73 -15.72 1.35 7.11
C ASP A 73 -16.89 1.89 7.97
N ASP A 74 -18.01 1.17 8.01
CA ASP A 74 -19.20 1.51 8.81
C ASP A 74 -19.17 0.95 10.25
N GLY A 75 -18.14 0.17 10.59
CA GLY A 75 -18.00 -0.52 11.88
C GLY A 75 -18.22 0.38 13.10
N PRO A 76 -17.65 1.60 13.14
CA PRO A 76 -17.89 2.51 14.25
C PRO A 76 -19.35 3.01 14.36
N LEU A 77 -20.02 3.28 13.23
CA LEU A 77 -21.42 3.73 13.22
C LEU A 77 -22.35 2.61 13.72
N ALA A 78 -22.07 1.38 13.30
CA ALA A 78 -22.82 0.21 13.75
C ALA A 78 -22.59 -0.09 15.26
N LEU A 79 -21.36 0.08 15.77
CA LEU A 79 -21.10 -0.03 17.21
C LEU A 79 -21.79 1.09 18.02
N ALA A 80 -21.83 2.32 17.50
CA ALA A 80 -22.56 3.42 18.13
C ALA A 80 -24.07 3.13 18.19
N ARG A 81 -24.66 2.57 17.12
CA ARG A 81 -26.06 2.13 17.11
C ARG A 81 -26.34 0.98 18.07
N LEU A 82 -25.40 0.03 18.20
CA LEU A 82 -25.49 -1.05 19.19
C LEU A 82 -25.38 -0.53 20.63
N ALA A 83 -24.51 0.45 20.87
CA ALA A 83 -24.41 1.12 22.16
C ALA A 83 -25.72 1.83 22.54
N ALA A 84 -26.32 2.56 21.60
CA ALA A 84 -27.63 3.20 21.80
C ALA A 84 -28.75 2.18 22.07
N ALA A 85 -28.76 1.05 21.36
CA ALA A 85 -29.75 -0.01 21.55
C ALA A 85 -29.56 -0.81 22.85
N ALA A 86 -28.35 -0.88 23.39
CA ALA A 86 -28.05 -1.56 24.64
C ALA A 86 -28.54 -0.80 25.89
N GLY A 87 -29.09 0.42 25.73
CA GLY A 87 -29.61 1.25 26.81
C GLY A 87 -28.52 1.82 27.72
N ARG A 88 -28.82 2.04 29.01
CA ARG A 88 -27.87 2.54 30.00
C ARG A 88 -27.17 1.36 30.70
N GLY A 89 -25.85 1.46 30.89
CA GLY A 89 -25.09 0.49 31.67
C GLY A 89 -23.70 0.14 31.10
N ARG A 90 -23.03 -0.81 31.76
CA ARG A 90 -21.61 -1.17 31.50
C ARG A 90 -21.34 -1.63 30.06
N ILE A 91 -22.27 -2.33 29.41
CA ILE A 91 -22.11 -2.84 28.04
C ILE A 91 -22.22 -1.70 27.02
N ALA A 92 -23.19 -0.79 27.19
CA ALA A 92 -23.34 0.38 26.31
C ALA A 92 -22.11 1.31 26.37
N ALA A 93 -21.58 1.54 27.57
CA ALA A 93 -20.34 2.31 27.76
C ALA A 93 -19.13 1.68 27.06
N LEU A 94 -19.02 0.34 27.07
CA LEU A 94 -17.95 -0.38 26.38
C LEU A 94 -18.09 -0.32 24.85
N LEU A 95 -19.30 -0.51 24.32
CA LEU A 95 -19.55 -0.43 22.87
C LEU A 95 -19.33 0.99 22.33
N ALA A 96 -19.76 2.01 23.07
CA ALA A 96 -19.49 3.41 22.75
C ALA A 96 -17.99 3.70 22.74
N ALA A 97 -17.25 3.18 23.73
CA ALA A 97 -15.81 3.31 23.80
C ALA A 97 -15.08 2.64 22.63
N TYR A 98 -15.50 1.44 22.19
CA TYR A 98 -14.92 0.80 21.00
C TYR A 98 -15.24 1.54 19.69
N ALA A 99 -16.47 2.01 19.54
CA ALA A 99 -16.87 2.83 18.40
C ALA A 99 -15.99 4.09 18.31
N ALA A 100 -15.83 4.76 19.45
CA ALA A 100 -15.05 5.97 19.58
C ALA A 100 -13.56 5.72 19.31
N LEU A 101 -12.99 4.62 19.83
CA LEU A 101 -11.61 4.24 19.57
C LEU A 101 -11.36 3.97 18.08
N ALA A 102 -12.30 3.29 17.41
CA ALA A 102 -12.17 2.98 15.99
C ALA A 102 -12.28 4.23 15.10
N LEU A 103 -13.13 5.19 15.47
CA LEU A 103 -13.19 6.53 14.84
C LEU A 103 -11.92 7.33 15.10
N ALA A 104 -11.46 7.35 16.36
CA ALA A 104 -10.28 8.11 16.79
C ALA A 104 -8.99 7.55 16.19
N GLY A 105 -8.83 6.24 16.06
CA GLY A 105 -7.68 5.63 15.37
C GLY A 105 -7.59 6.08 13.90
N ARG A 106 -8.74 6.23 13.21
CA ARG A 106 -8.78 6.73 11.83
C ARG A 106 -8.47 8.23 11.73
N ARG A 107 -9.02 9.04 12.65
CA ARG A 107 -8.82 10.50 12.69
C ARG A 107 -7.43 10.88 13.18
N GLY A 108 -6.96 10.24 14.25
CA GLY A 108 -5.64 10.40 14.83
C GLY A 108 -4.52 10.03 13.87
N ALA A 109 -4.69 9.00 13.05
CA ALA A 109 -3.74 8.68 11.97
C ALA A 109 -3.68 9.76 10.86
N ARG A 110 -4.70 10.59 10.74
CA ARG A 110 -4.76 11.69 9.74
C ARG A 110 -4.36 13.05 10.32
N LEU A 111 -4.24 13.20 11.65
CA LEU A 111 -3.87 14.44 12.34
C LEU A 111 -4.57 15.70 11.78
N GLU A 112 -5.82 15.56 11.33
CA GLU A 112 -6.65 16.67 10.87
C GLU A 112 -6.80 17.65 12.05
N ARG A 113 -6.53 18.94 11.81
CA ARG A 113 -6.33 19.96 12.85
C ARG A 113 -7.57 20.13 13.74
N GLY A 114 -7.35 20.23 15.05
CA GLY A 114 -8.13 21.11 15.93
C GLY A 114 -9.58 20.73 16.21
N ASP A 115 -10.02 19.49 15.99
CA ASP A 115 -11.36 19.06 16.39
C ASP A 115 -11.41 18.82 17.91
N GLY A 116 -11.33 19.90 18.69
CA GLY A 116 -11.44 19.88 20.16
C GLY A 116 -12.71 19.17 20.61
N THR A 117 -13.80 19.36 19.86
CA THR A 117 -15.08 18.65 20.07
C THR A 117 -14.94 17.13 20.01
N ALA A 118 -14.14 16.60 19.08
CA ALA A 118 -13.89 15.15 19.04
C ALA A 118 -13.05 14.66 20.22
N ALA A 119 -12.04 15.42 20.65
CA ALA A 119 -11.24 15.05 21.81
C ALA A 119 -12.07 15.09 23.12
N ASP A 120 -12.91 16.11 23.29
CA ASP A 120 -13.78 16.25 24.47
C ASP A 120 -14.82 15.12 24.52
N ARG A 121 -15.36 14.72 23.37
CA ARG A 121 -16.22 13.54 23.27
C ARG A 121 -15.49 12.27 23.70
N LEU A 122 -14.22 12.08 23.31
CA LEU A 122 -13.44 10.91 23.74
C LEU A 122 -13.21 10.90 25.24
N ASP A 123 -12.91 12.06 25.85
CA ASP A 123 -12.75 12.16 27.29
C ASP A 123 -14.06 11.91 28.04
N GLY A 124 -15.18 12.43 27.56
CA GLY A 124 -16.51 12.15 28.13
C GLY A 124 -16.84 10.65 28.09
N ILE A 125 -16.57 9.99 26.96
CA ILE A 125 -16.73 8.53 26.84
C ILE A 125 -15.75 7.79 27.76
N GLY A 126 -14.51 8.28 27.87
CA GLY A 126 -13.48 7.73 28.75
C GLY A 126 -13.87 7.78 30.23
N ALA A 127 -14.39 8.92 30.69
CA ALA A 127 -14.87 9.12 32.05
C ALA A 127 -15.99 8.13 32.42
N ALA A 128 -16.92 7.89 31.49
CA ALA A 128 -17.99 6.91 31.64
C ALA A 128 -17.53 5.45 31.44
N CYS A 129 -16.32 5.21 30.92
CA CYS A 129 -15.83 3.87 30.61
C CYS A 129 -15.33 3.15 31.88
N PRO A 130 -15.93 2.02 32.28
CA PRO A 130 -15.54 1.32 33.51
C PRO A 130 -14.27 0.48 33.34
N ALA A 131 -13.80 0.25 32.11
CA ALA A 131 -12.58 -0.50 31.84
C ALA A 131 -11.39 0.44 31.77
N ARG A 132 -10.54 0.44 32.81
CA ARG A 132 -9.35 1.31 32.92
C ARG A 132 -8.47 1.30 31.66
N GLY A 133 -8.16 0.13 31.10
CA GLY A 133 -7.34 0.04 29.89
C GLY A 133 -7.97 0.71 28.66
N LEU A 134 -9.30 0.65 28.53
CA LEU A 134 -10.02 1.29 27.43
C LEU A 134 -10.16 2.81 27.66
N ARG A 135 -10.42 3.22 28.90
CA ARG A 135 -10.39 4.62 29.34
C ARG A 135 -9.05 5.27 29.02
N ASP A 136 -7.94 4.63 29.38
CA ASP A 136 -6.61 5.18 29.14
C ASP A 136 -6.30 5.26 27.65
N ARG A 137 -6.74 4.29 26.83
CA ARG A 137 -6.64 4.39 25.36
C ARG A 137 -7.48 5.54 24.78
N LEU A 138 -8.68 5.79 25.30
CA LEU A 138 -9.52 6.93 24.89
C LEU A 138 -8.86 8.27 25.22
N ARG A 139 -8.37 8.43 26.46
CA ARG A 139 -7.63 9.63 26.88
C ARG A 139 -6.37 9.82 26.05
N PHE A 140 -5.66 8.75 25.76
CA PHE A 140 -4.50 8.77 24.87
C PHE A 140 -4.85 9.29 23.47
N HIS A 141 -5.92 8.78 22.86
CA HIS A 141 -6.36 9.28 21.55
C HIS A 141 -6.90 10.71 21.60
N ALA A 142 -7.56 11.12 22.68
CA ALA A 142 -7.99 12.50 22.90
C ALA A 142 -6.78 13.44 22.94
N ALA A 143 -5.73 13.08 23.69
CA ALA A 143 -4.47 13.82 23.72
C ALA A 143 -3.83 13.93 22.33
N LEU A 144 -3.80 12.85 21.54
CA LEU A 144 -3.31 12.90 20.16
C LEU A 144 -4.12 13.85 19.26
N ILE A 145 -5.46 13.86 19.37
CA ILE A 145 -6.33 14.76 18.60
C ILE A 145 -6.07 16.22 18.98
N ARG A 146 -5.87 16.50 20.28
CA ARG A 146 -5.47 17.83 20.78
C ARG A 146 -4.04 18.22 20.45
N ARG A 147 -3.24 17.29 19.92
CA ARG A 147 -1.78 17.42 19.74
C ARG A 147 -1.00 17.61 21.05
N ASP A 148 -1.56 17.20 22.18
CA ASP A 148 -0.88 17.15 23.48
C ASP A 148 -0.03 15.87 23.56
N THR A 149 1.19 15.97 23.02
CA THR A 149 2.12 14.84 22.88
C THR A 149 2.67 14.37 24.22
N GLY A 150 2.92 15.26 25.16
CA GLY A 150 3.41 14.97 26.50
C GLY A 150 2.41 14.11 27.26
N THR A 151 1.14 14.52 27.33
CA THR A 151 0.08 13.72 27.96
C THR A 151 -0.10 12.38 27.26
N ALA A 152 -0.07 12.34 25.92
CA ALA A 152 -0.17 11.10 25.16
C ALA A 152 0.98 10.12 25.49
N LEU A 153 2.22 10.60 25.58
CA LEU A 153 3.39 9.82 25.98
C LEU A 153 3.34 9.37 27.44
N VAL A 154 2.84 10.23 28.34
CA VAL A 154 2.64 9.88 29.76
C VAL A 154 1.69 8.70 29.88
N ILE A 155 0.49 8.81 29.29
CA ILE A 155 -0.55 7.78 29.32
C ILE A 155 -0.04 6.49 28.65
N ALA A 156 0.60 6.60 27.49
CA ALA A 156 1.11 5.44 26.78
C ALA A 156 2.20 4.72 27.58
N GLY A 157 3.10 5.45 28.25
CA GLY A 157 4.14 4.87 29.11
C GLY A 157 3.56 4.19 30.35
N GLU A 158 2.51 4.76 30.95
CA GLU A 158 1.78 4.13 32.05
C GLU A 158 1.07 2.84 31.61
N ASN A 159 0.45 2.84 30.43
CA ASN A 159 -0.17 1.64 29.87
C ASN A 159 0.88 0.56 29.58
N ALA A 160 2.04 0.94 29.04
CA ALA A 160 3.15 0.04 28.74
C ALA A 160 3.68 -0.70 29.98
N ARG A 161 3.62 -0.08 31.19
CA ARG A 161 3.95 -0.75 32.46
C ARG A 161 3.03 -1.94 32.78
N ARG A 162 1.82 -1.96 32.22
CA ARG A 162 0.76 -2.91 32.57
C ARG A 162 0.66 -4.11 31.63
N GLY A 163 1.38 -4.13 30.51
CA GLY A 163 1.39 -5.30 29.62
C GLY A 163 2.13 -5.11 28.30
N ARG A 164 2.55 -6.24 27.69
CA ARG A 164 3.33 -6.27 26.44
C ARG A 164 2.64 -5.59 25.26
N ASP A 165 1.32 -5.75 25.13
CA ASP A 165 0.55 -5.17 24.01
C ASP A 165 0.50 -3.63 24.06
N ALA A 166 0.49 -3.07 25.28
CA ALA A 166 0.49 -1.62 25.47
C ALA A 166 1.85 -0.97 25.16
N MET A 167 2.94 -1.75 25.14
CA MET A 167 4.24 -1.25 24.72
C MET A 167 4.30 -0.99 23.22
N ALA A 168 3.70 -1.86 22.40
CA ALA A 168 3.65 -1.63 20.95
C ALA A 168 2.87 -0.35 20.62
N GLU A 169 1.82 -0.07 21.41
CA GLU A 169 1.10 1.21 21.34
C GLU A 169 2.03 2.36 21.72
N PHE A 170 2.71 2.30 22.87
CA PHE A 170 3.69 3.31 23.29
C PHE A 170 4.76 3.62 22.25
N LEU A 171 5.37 2.59 21.66
CA LEU A 171 6.38 2.79 20.61
C LEU A 171 5.75 3.45 19.37
N SER A 172 4.53 3.08 18.97
CA SER A 172 3.81 3.74 17.86
C SER A 172 3.55 5.23 18.15
N VAL A 173 3.25 5.59 19.40
CA VAL A 173 3.12 7.00 19.82
C VAL A 173 4.45 7.72 19.74
N ALA A 174 5.48 7.13 20.35
CA ALA A 174 6.83 7.68 20.35
C ALA A 174 7.31 7.90 18.91
N GLU A 175 7.08 6.93 18.02
CA GLU A 175 7.35 7.05 16.58
C GLU A 175 6.62 8.24 15.96
N THR A 176 5.34 8.42 16.26
CA THR A 176 4.53 9.53 15.72
C THR A 176 5.04 10.88 16.21
N VAL A 177 5.45 10.98 17.48
CA VAL A 177 5.99 12.21 18.06
C VAL A 177 7.35 12.54 17.45
N LEU A 178 8.26 11.55 17.38
CA LEU A 178 9.61 11.73 16.86
C LEU A 178 9.67 11.93 15.36
N ALA A 179 8.67 11.47 14.59
CA ALA A 179 8.64 11.66 13.15
C ALA A 179 8.25 13.08 12.71
N ARG A 180 7.83 13.95 13.64
CA ARG A 180 7.49 15.35 13.35
C ARG A 180 8.75 16.17 13.12
N ALA A 181 8.80 16.95 12.05
CA ALA A 181 9.97 17.78 11.71
C ALA A 181 10.28 18.87 12.75
N ASP A 182 9.27 19.32 13.50
CA ASP A 182 9.30 20.40 14.47
C ASP A 182 9.39 19.92 15.93
N TRP A 183 9.68 18.64 16.17
CA TRP A 183 9.71 18.06 17.53
C TRP A 183 10.69 18.79 18.47
N ARG A 184 11.78 19.34 17.94
CA ARG A 184 12.74 20.17 18.71
C ARG A 184 12.23 21.59 18.97
N GLN A 185 11.48 22.16 18.04
CA GLN A 185 11.07 23.58 18.09
C GLN A 185 9.82 23.79 18.96
N HIS A 186 8.97 22.77 19.13
CA HIS A 186 7.75 22.86 19.94
C HIS A 186 7.90 22.28 21.36
N GLY A 187 9.13 22.20 21.88
CA GLY A 187 9.41 22.35 23.32
C GLY A 187 8.47 21.64 24.29
N ASP A 188 8.13 20.37 24.05
CA ASP A 188 7.38 19.60 25.02
C ASP A 188 8.38 19.02 26.02
N ALA A 189 8.89 19.89 26.91
CA ALA A 189 9.78 19.49 28.00
C ALA A 189 9.18 18.35 28.82
N ALA A 190 7.84 18.26 28.89
CA ALA A 190 7.13 17.15 29.51
C ALA A 190 7.24 15.85 28.68
N ALA A 191 7.15 15.92 27.34
CA ALA A 191 7.48 14.77 26.48
C ALA A 191 8.93 14.32 26.66
N HIS A 192 9.90 15.24 26.65
CA HIS A 192 11.32 14.92 26.88
C HIS A 192 11.55 14.28 28.25
N ALA A 193 11.00 14.86 29.32
CA ALA A 193 11.08 14.29 30.66
C ALA A 193 10.38 12.93 30.76
N ALA A 194 9.22 12.76 30.11
CA ALA A 194 8.49 11.50 30.09
C ALA A 194 9.23 10.40 29.32
N LEU A 195 10.00 10.73 28.28
CA LEU A 195 10.85 9.81 27.54
C LEU A 195 12.12 9.46 28.34
N ALA A 196 12.81 10.48 28.85
CA ALA A 196 14.05 10.33 29.62
C ALA A 196 13.85 9.56 30.94
N ALA A 197 12.68 9.64 31.57
CA ALA A 197 12.38 8.93 32.82
C ALA A 197 12.04 7.43 32.65
N ARG A 198 12.10 6.88 31.42
CA ARG A 198 11.56 5.55 31.09
C ARG A 198 12.47 4.54 30.36
N PRO A 199 13.82 4.56 30.45
CA PRO A 199 14.68 3.50 29.87
C PRO A 199 14.29 2.07 30.28
N ALA A 200 13.88 1.86 31.53
CA ALA A 200 13.46 0.55 32.05
C ALA A 200 12.17 0.01 31.40
N LEU A 201 11.31 0.89 30.87
CA LEU A 201 10.13 0.48 30.11
C LEU A 201 10.53 0.00 28.72
N VAL A 202 11.41 0.74 28.05
CA VAL A 202 11.94 0.37 26.73
C VAL A 202 12.67 -0.98 26.78
N ALA A 203 13.43 -1.24 27.84
CA ALA A 203 14.07 -2.54 28.08
C ALA A 203 13.07 -3.71 28.22
N ARG A 204 11.82 -3.44 28.63
CA ARG A 204 10.73 -4.42 28.72
C ARG A 204 9.95 -4.59 27.42
N ALA A 205 10.29 -3.82 26.38
CA ALA A 205 9.59 -3.92 25.11
C ALA A 205 9.81 -5.28 24.44
N ASN A 206 8.84 -5.68 23.61
CA ASN A 206 9.07 -6.80 22.72
C ASN A 206 10.30 -6.48 21.85
N ARG A 207 11.29 -7.36 21.88
CA ARG A 207 12.57 -7.21 21.19
C ARG A 207 12.42 -6.83 19.71
N VAL A 208 11.43 -7.40 19.02
CA VAL A 208 11.14 -7.08 17.60
C VAL A 208 10.71 -5.62 17.43
N ALA A 209 9.84 -5.11 18.31
CA ALA A 209 9.37 -3.74 18.24
C ALA A 209 10.49 -2.74 18.57
N LEU A 210 11.34 -3.08 19.55
CA LEU A 210 12.50 -2.27 19.89
C LEU A 210 13.51 -2.18 18.74
N LEU A 211 13.80 -3.31 18.08
CA LEU A 211 14.68 -3.32 16.90
C LEU A 211 14.08 -2.52 15.74
N ASP A 212 12.79 -2.69 15.44
CA ASP A 212 12.09 -1.92 14.38
C ASP A 212 12.20 -0.41 14.62
N PHE A 213 11.94 0.01 15.86
CA PHE A 213 12.08 1.39 16.31
C PHE A 213 13.51 1.91 16.10
N ARG A 214 14.53 1.17 16.54
CA ARG A 214 15.93 1.56 16.40
C ARG A 214 16.39 1.62 14.94
N PHE A 215 15.92 0.72 14.08
CA PHE A 215 16.21 0.80 12.64
C PHE A 215 15.53 2.01 11.97
N ARG A 216 14.31 2.36 12.37
CA ARG A 216 13.62 3.53 11.84
C ARG A 216 14.42 4.81 12.11
N PHE A 217 14.96 4.94 13.32
CA PHE A 217 15.71 6.11 13.76
C PHE A 217 17.24 5.93 13.71
N ALA A 218 17.75 4.96 12.95
CA ALA A 218 19.20 4.70 12.87
C ALA A 218 20.00 5.91 12.34
N HIS A 219 19.36 6.78 11.57
CA HIS A 219 19.93 8.02 11.03
C HIS A 219 19.81 9.23 11.98
N ALA A 220 19.11 9.06 13.11
CA ALA A 220 18.82 10.09 14.11
C ALA A 220 19.23 9.59 15.49
N ALA A 221 20.53 9.34 15.68
CA ALA A 221 21.08 8.77 16.91
C ALA A 221 20.78 9.62 18.16
N ASP A 222 20.70 10.94 18.00
CA ASP A 222 20.25 11.89 19.01
C ASP A 222 18.83 11.59 19.52
N ARG A 223 17.92 11.15 18.64
CA ARG A 223 16.55 10.78 19.03
C ARG A 223 16.52 9.45 19.76
N LEU A 224 17.38 8.51 19.39
CA LEU A 224 17.51 7.25 20.13
C LEU A 224 18.09 7.49 21.53
N ALA A 225 19.05 8.40 21.66
CA ALA A 225 19.66 8.75 22.93
C ALA A 225 18.64 9.26 23.97
N LEU A 226 17.54 9.90 23.54
CA LEU A 226 16.42 10.32 24.42
C LEU A 226 15.76 9.14 25.16
N PHE A 227 15.89 7.92 24.64
CA PHE A 227 15.37 6.69 25.24
C PHE A 227 16.47 5.88 25.94
N GLY A 228 17.70 6.42 26.02
CA GLY A 228 18.88 5.64 26.40
C GLY A 228 19.20 4.53 25.39
N LEU A 229 18.81 4.70 24.12
CA LEU A 229 19.05 3.73 23.06
C LEU A 229 20.18 4.21 22.13
N GLN A 230 20.84 3.25 21.51
CA GLN A 230 21.79 3.48 20.41
C GLN A 230 21.24 2.86 19.12
N PRO A 231 21.76 3.21 17.94
CA PRO A 231 21.52 2.43 16.73
C PRO A 231 21.80 0.93 16.95
N VAL A 232 21.14 0.04 16.21
CA VAL A 232 21.41 -1.40 16.30
C VAL A 232 22.75 -1.68 15.62
N ASP A 233 23.69 -2.29 16.33
CA ASP A 233 24.93 -2.79 15.74
C ASP A 233 24.81 -4.25 15.27
N GLU A 234 25.78 -4.72 14.48
CA GLU A 234 25.73 -6.06 13.90
C GLU A 234 25.86 -7.16 14.95
N ALA A 235 26.65 -6.94 16.00
CA ALA A 235 26.90 -7.95 17.04
C ALA A 235 25.61 -8.21 17.84
N GLU A 236 24.94 -7.17 18.30
CA GLU A 236 23.64 -7.25 18.96
C GLU A 236 22.59 -7.92 18.05
N PHE A 237 22.57 -7.53 16.77
CA PHE A 237 21.63 -8.09 15.80
C PHE A 237 21.91 -9.58 15.51
N ARG A 238 23.19 -9.99 15.53
CA ARG A 238 23.60 -11.39 15.45
C ARG A 238 23.10 -12.20 16.64
N VAL A 239 23.21 -11.66 17.86
CA VAL A 239 22.61 -12.28 19.07
C VAL A 239 21.10 -12.41 18.90
N PHE A 240 20.42 -11.43 18.30
CA PHE A 240 18.98 -11.52 18.01
C PHE A 240 18.65 -12.63 17.04
N THR A 241 19.28 -12.65 15.88
CA THR A 241 18.99 -13.65 14.85
C THR A 241 19.40 -15.07 15.28
N ALA A 242 20.36 -15.20 16.19
CA ALA A 242 20.75 -16.46 16.82
C ALA A 242 19.67 -16.96 17.78
N SER A 243 19.15 -16.12 18.68
CA SER A 243 18.24 -16.56 19.75
C SER A 243 16.75 -16.49 19.38
N ALA A 244 16.35 -15.66 18.41
CA ALA A 244 14.94 -15.41 18.12
C ALA A 244 14.19 -16.65 17.61
N GLY A 245 12.93 -16.79 17.99
CA GLY A 245 12.07 -17.88 17.53
C GLY A 245 11.64 -17.74 16.07
N TYR A 246 10.99 -18.78 15.53
CA TYR A 246 10.39 -18.75 14.19
C TYR A 246 9.37 -17.61 14.03
N PHE A 247 8.46 -17.45 15.00
CA PHE A 247 7.44 -16.41 14.95
C PHE A 247 8.04 -15.01 15.10
N GLU A 248 8.99 -14.82 16.00
CA GLU A 248 9.65 -13.52 16.23
C GLU A 248 10.40 -13.04 14.99
N LEU A 249 11.21 -13.90 14.35
CA LEU A 249 11.88 -13.52 13.10
C LEU A 249 10.87 -13.29 11.98
N GLY A 250 9.83 -14.12 11.90
CA GLY A 250 8.76 -13.92 10.93
C GLY A 250 8.00 -12.61 11.13
N ASP A 251 7.93 -12.11 12.36
CA ASP A 251 7.29 -10.84 12.72
C ASP A 251 8.23 -9.67 12.44
N PHE A 252 9.52 -9.82 12.74
CA PHE A 252 10.57 -8.87 12.37
C PHE A 252 10.66 -8.68 10.86
N LEU A 253 10.67 -9.77 10.06
CA LEU A 253 10.66 -9.68 8.61
C LEU A 253 9.41 -9.01 8.03
N ARG A 254 8.29 -8.90 8.76
CA ARG A 254 7.14 -8.11 8.28
C ARG A 254 7.38 -6.61 8.42
N ARG A 255 8.32 -6.19 9.26
CA ARG A 255 8.76 -4.81 9.35
C ARG A 255 9.57 -4.41 8.11
N LYS A 256 9.48 -3.14 7.72
CA LYS A 256 10.09 -2.65 6.47
C LYS A 256 11.40 -1.90 6.72
N GLU A 257 11.65 -1.45 7.94
CA GLU A 257 12.68 -0.44 8.22
C GLU A 257 14.08 -0.89 7.86
N LEU A 258 14.51 -2.07 8.35
CA LEU A 258 15.81 -2.64 7.98
C LEU A 258 15.93 -2.83 6.46
N PHE A 259 14.87 -3.28 5.79
CA PHE A 259 14.90 -3.58 4.36
C PHE A 259 14.92 -2.32 3.48
N LEU A 260 14.39 -1.20 3.97
CA LEU A 260 14.47 0.09 3.30
C LEU A 260 15.73 0.88 3.65
N ALA A 261 16.51 0.47 4.66
CA ALA A 261 17.71 1.19 5.06
C ALA A 261 18.79 1.15 3.95
N ALA A 262 19.31 2.34 3.64
CA ALA A 262 20.38 2.59 2.67
C ALA A 262 21.72 2.87 3.37
N VAL A 263 22.03 2.13 4.44
CA VAL A 263 23.33 2.19 5.13
C VAL A 263 24.11 0.89 4.86
N PRO A 264 25.46 0.93 4.71
CA PRO A 264 26.25 -0.24 4.34
C PRO A 264 26.03 -1.46 5.23
N GLU A 265 25.97 -1.25 6.55
CA GLU A 265 25.83 -2.31 7.57
C GLU A 265 24.47 -3.00 7.51
N ALA A 266 23.45 -2.32 6.98
CA ALA A 266 22.11 -2.89 6.88
C ALA A 266 22.06 -4.09 5.94
N GLU A 267 22.92 -4.17 4.92
CA GLU A 267 22.92 -5.30 4.00
C GLU A 267 23.35 -6.60 4.72
N ALA A 268 24.43 -6.55 5.51
CA ALA A 268 24.87 -7.68 6.32
C ALA A 268 23.77 -8.14 7.30
N MET A 269 23.11 -7.19 7.98
CA MET A 269 22.00 -7.50 8.88
C MET A 269 20.79 -8.11 8.15
N LYS A 270 20.42 -7.62 6.96
CA LYS A 270 19.36 -8.23 6.14
C LYS A 270 19.69 -9.70 5.85
N GLN A 271 20.93 -9.99 5.41
CA GLN A 271 21.36 -11.36 5.11
C GLN A 271 21.34 -12.25 6.35
N LEU A 272 21.79 -11.75 7.51
CA LEU A 272 21.72 -12.47 8.79
C LEU A 272 20.27 -12.85 9.15
N ALA A 273 19.34 -11.91 9.08
CA ALA A 273 17.93 -12.14 9.40
C ALA A 273 17.28 -13.16 8.43
N LEU A 274 17.55 -13.02 7.13
CA LEU A 274 17.00 -13.89 6.09
C LEU A 274 17.53 -15.32 6.20
N ALA A 275 18.84 -15.48 6.43
CA ALA A 275 19.45 -16.79 6.62
C ALA A 275 18.93 -17.47 7.89
N ALA A 276 18.84 -16.72 9.00
CA ALA A 276 18.30 -17.19 10.27
C ALA A 276 16.83 -17.63 10.16
N PHE A 277 16.00 -16.86 9.46
CA PHE A 277 14.60 -17.20 9.23
C PHE A 277 14.46 -18.43 8.32
N ALA A 278 15.22 -18.49 7.23
CA ALA A 278 15.15 -19.62 6.29
C ALA A 278 15.59 -20.95 6.93
N ARG A 279 16.57 -20.94 7.87
CA ARG A 279 16.94 -22.12 8.67
C ARG A 279 15.78 -22.61 9.55
N ARG A 280 15.07 -21.68 10.20
CA ARG A 280 13.91 -22.01 11.05
C ARG A 280 12.72 -22.47 10.22
N LEU A 281 12.48 -21.81 9.09
CA LEU A 281 11.42 -22.18 8.14
C LEU A 281 11.57 -23.64 7.70
N ALA A 282 12.80 -24.09 7.40
CA ALA A 282 13.09 -25.48 7.01
C ALA A 282 12.79 -26.53 8.12
N ARG A 283 12.74 -26.13 9.39
CA ARG A 283 12.51 -27.03 10.54
C ARG A 283 11.04 -27.13 10.94
N VAL A 284 10.15 -26.32 10.36
CA VAL A 284 8.72 -26.32 10.70
C VAL A 284 8.00 -27.40 9.87
N PRO A 285 7.42 -28.45 10.47
CA PRO A 285 6.84 -29.58 9.73
C PRO A 285 5.67 -29.20 8.79
N ARG A 286 4.99 -28.08 9.07
CA ARG A 286 3.90 -27.53 8.26
C ARG A 286 4.21 -26.09 7.88
N ILE A 287 5.14 -25.93 6.94
CA ILE A 287 5.52 -24.62 6.44
C ILE A 287 4.32 -23.93 5.80
N SER A 288 4.01 -22.73 6.29
CA SER A 288 3.08 -21.86 5.58
C SER A 288 3.79 -21.30 4.35
N ASN A 289 3.32 -21.64 3.15
CA ASN A 289 3.79 -21.03 1.90
C ASN A 289 3.68 -19.49 1.91
N LEU A 290 2.81 -18.91 2.74
CA LEU A 290 2.75 -17.46 2.96
C LEU A 290 4.02 -16.92 3.62
N ARG A 291 4.66 -17.71 4.49
CA ARG A 291 5.93 -17.38 5.15
C ARG A 291 7.11 -17.53 4.19
N VAL A 292 7.08 -18.51 3.30
CA VAL A 292 8.03 -18.61 2.17
C VAL A 292 7.90 -17.39 1.26
N ALA A 293 6.67 -17.00 0.89
CA ALA A 293 6.40 -15.80 0.12
C ALA A 293 6.90 -14.53 0.83
N THR A 294 6.67 -14.40 2.14
CA THR A 294 7.16 -13.27 2.94
C THR A 294 8.69 -13.23 2.94
N TRP A 295 9.34 -14.37 3.12
CA TRP A 295 10.79 -14.48 3.07
C TRP A 295 11.34 -14.09 1.69
N LEU A 296 10.76 -14.61 0.60
CA LEU A 296 11.16 -14.26 -0.76
C LEU A 296 10.96 -12.75 -1.05
N ALA A 297 9.86 -12.16 -0.57
CA ALA A 297 9.58 -10.73 -0.67
C ALA A 297 10.58 -9.83 0.08
N ARG A 298 11.21 -10.34 1.14
CA ARG A 298 12.28 -9.63 1.86
C ARG A 298 13.66 -9.92 1.31
N LEU A 299 13.87 -11.12 0.81
CA LEU A 299 15.09 -11.49 0.12
C LEU A 299 15.30 -10.64 -1.13
N SER A 300 14.24 -10.36 -1.89
CA SER A 300 14.31 -9.42 -3.01
C SER A 300 14.44 -7.95 -2.62
N GLN A 301 14.46 -7.64 -1.32
CA GLN A 301 14.78 -6.32 -0.77
C GLN A 301 16.20 -6.34 -0.17
N THR A 302 17.10 -7.01 -0.86
CA THR A 302 18.53 -7.03 -0.59
C THR A 302 19.27 -6.72 -1.89
N ARG A 303 20.40 -6.03 -1.79
CA ARG A 303 21.23 -5.70 -2.96
C ARG A 303 21.80 -6.98 -3.57
N SER A 304 22.30 -7.90 -2.73
CA SER A 304 22.90 -9.16 -3.19
C SER A 304 21.95 -10.00 -4.05
N PHE A 305 20.64 -9.97 -3.80
CA PHE A 305 19.68 -10.71 -4.62
C PHE A 305 19.63 -10.23 -6.08
N TRP A 306 19.90 -8.96 -6.34
CA TRP A 306 19.86 -8.40 -7.70
C TRP A 306 21.24 -8.42 -8.36
N ASP A 307 22.29 -8.16 -7.58
CA ASP A 307 23.67 -8.04 -8.10
C ASP A 307 24.35 -9.39 -8.33
N ASP A 308 24.00 -10.42 -7.55
CA ASP A 308 24.63 -11.73 -7.63
C ASP A 308 23.65 -12.76 -8.20
N ALA A 309 23.91 -13.18 -9.45
CA ALA A 309 23.08 -14.14 -10.18
C ALA A 309 23.09 -15.54 -9.56
N ASP A 310 24.23 -15.98 -9.03
CA ASP A 310 24.40 -17.31 -8.43
C ASP A 310 23.73 -17.37 -7.08
N PHE A 311 23.92 -16.33 -6.25
CA PHE A 311 23.19 -16.17 -5.01
C PHE A 311 21.68 -16.16 -5.27
N ARG A 312 21.21 -15.37 -6.23
CA ARG A 312 19.78 -15.34 -6.62
C ARG A 312 19.29 -16.73 -7.02
N ALA A 313 20.00 -17.44 -7.90
CA ALA A 313 19.62 -18.77 -8.35
C ALA A 313 19.52 -19.76 -7.19
N ALA A 314 20.51 -19.76 -6.28
CA ALA A 314 20.53 -20.61 -5.09
C ALA A 314 19.34 -20.32 -4.15
N GLN A 315 19.02 -19.04 -3.92
CA GLN A 315 17.89 -18.69 -3.07
C GLN A 315 16.52 -19.00 -3.71
N LEU A 316 16.39 -18.83 -5.03
CA LEU A 316 15.17 -19.21 -5.76
C LEU A 316 14.94 -20.73 -5.69
N ALA A 317 15.99 -21.53 -5.87
CA ALA A 317 15.90 -22.98 -5.68
C ALA A 317 15.52 -23.34 -4.23
N ARG A 318 16.06 -22.62 -3.25
CA ARG A 318 15.66 -22.77 -1.84
C ARG A 318 14.18 -22.42 -1.60
N ALA A 319 13.68 -21.35 -2.21
CA ALA A 319 12.27 -20.95 -2.11
C ALA A 319 11.34 -22.06 -2.62
N GLU A 320 11.68 -22.69 -3.75
CA GLU A 320 10.92 -23.80 -4.31
C GLU A 320 10.93 -25.03 -3.39
N ARG A 321 12.08 -25.41 -2.83
CA ARG A 321 12.19 -26.52 -1.88
C ARG A 321 11.36 -26.27 -0.61
N LEU A 322 11.38 -25.05 -0.09
CA LEU A 322 10.62 -24.68 1.10
C LEU A 322 9.10 -24.59 0.84
N ALA A 323 8.69 -24.40 -0.42
CA ALA A 323 7.30 -24.39 -0.83
C ALA A 323 6.73 -25.83 -0.97
N PHE A 324 6.71 -26.57 0.13
CA PHE A 324 6.48 -28.02 0.16
C PHE A 324 5.01 -28.44 0.06
N VAL A 325 4.05 -27.64 0.55
CA VAL A 325 2.65 -28.10 0.70
C VAL A 325 2.03 -28.50 -0.66
N PRO A 326 1.69 -29.79 -0.89
CA PRO A 326 1.42 -30.32 -2.23
C PRO A 326 0.25 -29.66 -2.96
N VAL A 327 -0.78 -29.22 -2.23
CA VAL A 327 -2.03 -28.72 -2.81
C VAL A 327 -2.43 -27.39 -2.17
N GLY A 328 -2.21 -26.27 -2.86
CA GLY A 328 -2.72 -24.97 -2.43
C GLY A 328 -2.25 -23.81 -3.28
N GLY A 329 -3.08 -22.76 -3.39
CA GLY A 329 -2.78 -21.55 -4.17
C GLY A 329 -1.48 -20.86 -3.78
N ASN A 330 -1.10 -20.90 -2.49
CA ASN A 330 0.12 -20.25 -2.00
C ASN A 330 1.41 -20.89 -2.56
N ARG A 331 1.45 -22.23 -2.77
CA ARG A 331 2.63 -22.88 -3.40
C ARG A 331 2.78 -22.40 -4.83
N ARG A 332 1.67 -22.40 -5.59
CA ARG A 332 1.61 -21.94 -6.98
C ARG A 332 2.06 -20.48 -7.10
N TYR A 333 1.70 -19.64 -6.14
CA TYR A 333 2.16 -18.25 -6.11
C TYR A 333 3.67 -18.14 -5.90
N VAL A 334 4.24 -18.87 -4.92
CA VAL A 334 5.69 -18.85 -4.70
C VAL A 334 6.43 -19.36 -5.93
N THR A 335 6.02 -20.50 -6.50
CA THR A 335 6.67 -21.08 -7.67
C THR A 335 6.47 -20.24 -8.94
N ALA A 336 5.35 -19.52 -9.06
CA ALA A 336 5.18 -18.53 -10.13
C ALA A 336 6.12 -17.34 -9.97
N THR A 337 6.28 -16.85 -8.74
CA THR A 337 7.22 -15.75 -8.44
C THR A 337 8.65 -16.17 -8.74
N VAL A 338 9.02 -17.40 -8.38
CA VAL A 338 10.34 -17.97 -8.72
C VAL A 338 10.51 -18.08 -10.24
N ALA A 339 9.54 -18.65 -10.95
CA ALA A 339 9.58 -18.73 -12.42
C ALA A 339 9.77 -17.35 -13.06
N PHE A 340 9.01 -16.35 -12.61
CA PHE A 340 9.12 -14.97 -13.08
C PHE A 340 10.53 -14.40 -12.86
N LEU A 341 11.12 -14.58 -11.68
CA LEU A 341 12.45 -14.07 -11.34
C LEU A 341 13.59 -14.81 -12.07
N ARG A 342 13.32 -16.01 -12.62
CA ARG A 342 14.20 -16.71 -13.56
C ARG A 342 14.00 -16.29 -15.02
N GLY A 343 13.03 -15.40 -15.29
CA GLY A 343 12.62 -15.05 -16.64
C GLY A 343 11.73 -16.10 -17.33
N ASP A 344 11.29 -17.17 -16.64
CA ASP A 344 10.27 -18.12 -17.14
C ASP A 344 8.88 -17.48 -17.02
N LEU A 345 8.61 -16.51 -17.90
CA LEU A 345 7.36 -15.76 -17.90
C LEU A 345 6.17 -16.69 -18.17
N ALA A 346 6.24 -17.49 -19.24
CA ALA A 346 5.17 -18.43 -19.59
C ALA A 346 4.82 -19.39 -18.44
N GLY A 347 5.83 -19.94 -17.78
CA GLY A 347 5.62 -20.77 -16.59
C GLY A 347 5.13 -19.99 -15.38
N ALA A 348 5.48 -18.72 -15.22
CA ALA A 348 4.90 -17.84 -14.20
C ALA A 348 3.39 -17.63 -14.45
N ALA A 349 2.97 -17.28 -15.67
CA ALA A 349 1.54 -17.16 -16.02
C ALA A 349 0.76 -18.43 -15.77
N ARG A 350 1.24 -19.59 -16.26
CA ARG A 350 0.55 -20.87 -16.06
C ARG A 350 0.32 -21.16 -14.58
N ARG A 351 1.30 -20.88 -13.73
CA ARG A 351 1.21 -21.09 -12.27
C ARG A 351 0.29 -20.05 -11.61
N LEU A 352 0.33 -18.78 -12.04
CA LEU A 352 -0.54 -17.71 -11.53
C LEU A 352 -2.01 -17.93 -11.89
N ALA A 353 -2.32 -18.24 -13.15
CA ALA A 353 -3.68 -18.55 -13.60
C ALA A 353 -4.29 -19.70 -12.78
N ARG A 354 -3.51 -20.75 -12.50
CA ARG A 354 -3.94 -21.88 -11.65
C ARG A 354 -4.02 -21.53 -10.17
N SER A 355 -3.43 -20.43 -9.71
CA SER A 355 -3.58 -19.98 -8.32
C SER A 355 -4.92 -19.26 -8.06
N GLY A 356 -5.59 -18.80 -9.14
CA GLY A 356 -6.89 -18.11 -9.22
C GLY A 356 -7.94 -18.48 -8.16
N ARG A 357 -8.21 -19.79 -8.00
CA ARG A 357 -9.31 -20.28 -7.15
C ARG A 357 -9.06 -20.15 -5.64
N TRP A 358 -7.82 -19.91 -5.19
CA TRP A 358 -7.43 -19.88 -3.77
C TRP A 358 -6.97 -18.49 -3.28
N GLN A 359 -6.88 -17.52 -4.18
CA GLN A 359 -6.35 -16.17 -3.94
C GLN A 359 -7.31 -15.23 -3.17
N LEU A 360 -8.58 -15.61 -3.00
CA LEU A 360 -9.63 -14.77 -2.43
C LEU A 360 -9.43 -14.38 -0.94
N ARG A 361 -8.48 -14.99 -0.22
CA ARG A 361 -8.29 -14.73 1.22
C ARG A 361 -7.27 -13.64 1.55
N ALA A 362 -6.31 -13.34 0.66
CA ALA A 362 -5.32 -12.30 0.91
C ALA A 362 -5.72 -11.00 0.21
N LYS A 363 -5.92 -9.91 0.98
CA LYS A 363 -6.35 -8.59 0.48
C LYS A 363 -5.51 -8.12 -0.72
N ALA A 364 -4.18 -8.24 -0.63
CA ALA A 364 -3.25 -7.87 -1.69
C ALA A 364 -3.50 -8.61 -3.03
N PHE A 365 -4.09 -9.81 -3.00
CA PHE A 365 -4.37 -10.59 -4.21
C PHE A 365 -5.76 -10.35 -4.78
N ARG A 366 -6.74 -10.06 -3.92
CA ARG A 366 -8.07 -9.62 -4.40
C ARG A 366 -7.98 -8.32 -5.15
N ASP A 367 -7.18 -7.38 -4.64
CA ASP A 367 -7.00 -6.08 -5.28
C ASP A 367 -6.17 -6.24 -6.57
N ALA A 368 -5.17 -7.13 -6.59
CA ALA A 368 -4.33 -7.43 -7.76
C ALA A 368 -5.00 -8.29 -8.86
N GLY A 369 -6.20 -8.82 -8.60
CA GLY A 369 -7.08 -9.46 -9.58
C GLY A 369 -6.40 -10.31 -10.68
N ALA A 370 -5.50 -11.21 -10.29
CA ALA A 370 -5.27 -12.57 -10.80
C ALA A 370 -5.37 -12.92 -12.30
N THR A 371 -5.29 -11.96 -13.20
CA THR A 371 -5.23 -12.18 -14.64
C THR A 371 -3.90 -11.67 -15.13
N PHE A 372 -2.82 -12.24 -14.58
CA PHE A 372 -1.54 -12.07 -15.23
C PHE A 372 -1.49 -13.01 -16.43
N HIS A 373 -1.66 -12.41 -17.62
CA HIS A 373 -1.45 -13.08 -18.89
C HIS A 373 -0.12 -12.58 -19.45
N VAL A 374 0.84 -13.48 -19.63
CA VAL A 374 2.16 -13.14 -20.22
C VAL A 374 2.04 -12.76 -21.68
N ALA A 375 0.99 -13.26 -22.32
CA ALA A 375 0.56 -12.88 -23.64
C ALA A 375 -0.95 -13.13 -23.71
N LEU A 376 -1.69 -12.09 -24.06
CA LEU A 376 -2.93 -12.29 -24.78
C LEU A 376 -2.52 -12.48 -26.25
N PRO A 377 -3.04 -13.50 -26.95
CA PRO A 377 -2.80 -13.62 -28.38
C PRO A 377 -3.15 -12.29 -29.06
N ASP A 378 -2.48 -11.96 -30.16
CA ASP A 378 -2.87 -10.83 -31.01
C ASP A 378 -4.24 -11.12 -31.63
N GLY A 379 -5.28 -10.94 -30.83
CA GLY A 379 -6.66 -11.01 -31.26
C GLY A 379 -7.09 -9.68 -31.86
N ALA A 380 -8.20 -9.72 -32.58
CA ALA A 380 -8.88 -8.51 -33.02
C ALA A 380 -9.09 -7.59 -31.81
N VAL A 381 -8.58 -6.37 -31.93
CA VAL A 381 -8.85 -5.31 -30.94
C VAL A 381 -10.34 -5.06 -30.99
N THR A 382 -11.02 -5.13 -29.85
CA THR A 382 -12.44 -4.80 -29.87
C THR A 382 -12.60 -3.31 -30.11
N THR A 383 -13.62 -2.95 -30.89
CA THR A 383 -13.99 -1.55 -31.10
C THR A 383 -14.78 -0.98 -29.93
N ARG A 384 -14.93 -1.75 -28.83
CA ARG A 384 -15.69 -1.35 -27.63
C ARG A 384 -15.16 -0.07 -27.00
N PHE A 385 -13.86 0.19 -27.15
CA PHE A 385 -13.18 1.34 -26.55
C PHE A 385 -12.93 2.49 -27.55
N ASP A 386 -13.40 2.36 -28.79
CA ASP A 386 -13.32 3.38 -29.84
C ASP A 386 -14.42 4.44 -29.64
N THR A 387 -14.53 4.94 -28.40
CA THR A 387 -15.38 6.07 -28.09
C THR A 387 -14.71 7.35 -28.59
N PRO A 388 -15.41 8.22 -29.34
CA PRO A 388 -14.82 9.44 -29.84
C PRO A 388 -14.49 10.40 -28.68
N MET A 389 -13.25 10.88 -28.65
CA MET A 389 -12.86 12.00 -27.80
C MET A 389 -13.37 13.31 -28.43
N ARG A 390 -14.11 14.11 -27.66
CA ARG A 390 -14.55 15.46 -28.06
C ARG A 390 -13.76 16.51 -27.30
N LEU A 391 -13.09 17.40 -28.01
CA LEU A 391 -12.43 18.58 -27.41
C LEU A 391 -13.48 19.63 -27.01
N ALA A 392 -13.25 20.32 -25.88
CA ALA A 392 -14.15 21.37 -25.39
C ALA A 392 -13.91 22.76 -26.00
N GLY A 393 -13.02 22.86 -26.99
CA GLY A 393 -12.54 24.10 -27.59
C GLY A 393 -11.51 23.83 -28.69
N PRO A 394 -10.85 24.86 -29.23
CA PRO A 394 -9.85 24.69 -30.27
C PRO A 394 -8.67 23.84 -29.78
N ALA A 395 -8.16 22.98 -30.66
CA ALA A 395 -6.98 22.16 -30.39
C ALA A 395 -5.73 23.04 -30.37
N ILE A 396 -5.38 23.57 -29.20
CA ILE A 396 -4.11 24.26 -29.00
C ILE A 396 -3.08 23.22 -28.58
N ARG A 397 -2.25 22.83 -29.54
CA ARG A 397 -1.17 21.87 -29.34
C ARG A 397 0.01 22.56 -28.65
N ALA A 398 0.49 22.00 -27.55
CA ALA A 398 1.62 22.51 -26.79
C ALA A 398 2.91 21.68 -27.04
N PRO A 399 4.11 22.22 -26.80
CA PRO A 399 5.33 21.40 -26.86
C PRO A 399 5.31 20.23 -25.85
N ALA A 400 4.79 20.48 -24.65
CA ALA A 400 4.57 19.46 -23.64
C ALA A 400 3.30 19.73 -22.83
N ALA A 401 2.61 18.67 -22.43
CA ALA A 401 1.44 18.75 -21.55
C ALA A 401 1.40 17.60 -20.53
N LEU A 402 0.93 17.93 -19.32
CA LEU A 402 0.43 16.94 -18.37
C LEU A 402 -0.98 16.53 -18.80
N VAL A 403 -1.23 15.24 -18.92
CA VAL A 403 -2.56 14.73 -19.24
C VAL A 403 -2.99 13.77 -18.14
N CYS A 404 -4.17 14.01 -17.59
CA CYS A 404 -4.79 13.08 -16.67
C CYS A 404 -6.25 12.87 -17.05
N CYS A 405 -6.76 11.69 -16.69
CA CYS A 405 -8.11 11.29 -17.04
C CYS A 405 -8.87 10.92 -15.78
N ALA A 406 -10.14 11.31 -15.70
CA ALA A 406 -11.01 11.00 -14.57
C ALA A 406 -12.46 10.81 -14.97
N ASP A 407 -13.21 10.05 -14.15
CA ASP A 407 -14.66 10.16 -14.13
C ASP A 407 -15.07 11.52 -13.52
N ALA A 408 -16.35 11.90 -13.67
CA ALA A 408 -16.87 13.15 -13.11
C ALA A 408 -16.63 13.31 -11.60
N GLY A 409 -16.69 12.22 -10.82
CA GLY A 409 -16.53 12.27 -9.37
C GLY A 409 -15.07 12.49 -8.95
N TYR A 410 -14.13 11.85 -9.63
CA TYR A 410 -12.70 12.03 -9.43
C TYR A 410 -12.25 13.40 -9.90
N PHE A 411 -12.76 13.90 -11.02
CA PHE A 411 -12.48 15.25 -11.51
C PHE A 411 -12.82 16.30 -10.44
N ARG A 412 -14.07 16.32 -9.96
CA ARG A 412 -14.52 17.25 -8.90
C ARG A 412 -13.68 17.16 -7.64
N ARG A 413 -13.24 15.96 -7.27
CA ARG A 413 -12.48 15.75 -6.03
C ARG A 413 -11.04 16.26 -6.13
N TYR A 414 -10.40 16.10 -7.30
CA TYR A 414 -8.95 16.22 -7.40
C TYR A 414 -8.44 17.30 -8.35
N ALA A 415 -9.20 17.70 -9.39
CA ALA A 415 -8.69 18.59 -10.45
C ALA A 415 -8.17 19.93 -9.92
N ALA A 416 -8.93 20.61 -9.07
CA ALA A 416 -8.50 21.87 -8.46
C ALA A 416 -7.25 21.71 -7.58
N ALA A 417 -7.18 20.63 -6.79
CA ALA A 417 -6.02 20.35 -5.94
C ALA A 417 -4.77 19.96 -6.75
N TYR A 418 -4.96 19.27 -7.88
CA TYR A 418 -3.91 18.93 -8.83
C TYR A 418 -3.28 20.21 -9.39
N LEU A 419 -4.10 21.09 -9.98
CA LEU A 419 -3.66 22.40 -10.52
C LEU A 419 -2.98 23.24 -9.44
N ALA A 420 -3.63 23.43 -8.28
CA ALA A 420 -3.06 24.23 -7.20
C ALA A 420 -1.71 23.68 -6.71
N SER A 421 -1.53 22.35 -6.68
CA SER A 421 -0.25 21.76 -6.32
C SER A 421 0.83 22.00 -7.38
N LEU A 422 0.48 21.90 -8.66
CA LEU A 422 1.38 22.16 -9.78
C LEU A 422 1.83 23.63 -9.81
N ARG A 423 0.87 24.56 -9.77
CA ARG A 423 1.14 26.01 -9.84
C ARG A 423 1.93 26.53 -8.65
N ARG A 424 1.78 25.93 -7.45
CA ARG A 424 2.62 26.25 -6.28
C ARG A 424 4.11 26.05 -6.54
N HIS A 425 4.47 25.16 -7.46
CA HIS A 425 5.85 24.91 -7.85
C HIS A 425 6.29 25.72 -9.08
N GLY A 426 5.54 26.78 -9.45
CA GLY A 426 5.89 27.68 -10.54
C GLY A 426 5.73 27.09 -11.94
N SER A 427 5.18 25.88 -12.06
CA SER A 427 5.05 25.22 -13.35
C SER A 427 4.06 25.94 -14.25
N THR A 428 4.49 26.22 -15.47
CA THR A 428 3.68 26.80 -16.55
C THR A 428 3.25 25.75 -17.56
N MET A 429 3.63 24.47 -17.37
CA MET A 429 3.23 23.37 -18.24
C MET A 429 1.71 23.32 -18.42
N ARG A 430 1.27 23.06 -19.66
CA ARG A 430 -0.14 22.88 -19.99
C ARG A 430 -0.69 21.65 -19.28
N VAL A 431 -1.90 21.76 -18.74
CA VAL A 431 -2.63 20.62 -18.16
C VAL A 431 -3.82 20.32 -19.04
N HIS A 432 -4.03 19.05 -19.40
CA HIS A 432 -5.20 18.60 -20.14
C HIS A 432 -5.98 17.60 -19.30
N PHE A 433 -7.24 17.93 -19.02
CA PHE A 433 -8.16 16.99 -18.38
C PHE A 433 -9.02 16.30 -19.43
N HIS A 434 -8.96 14.98 -19.46
CA HIS A 434 -9.90 14.16 -20.22
C HIS A 434 -10.92 13.53 -19.28
N ILE A 435 -12.19 13.85 -19.49
CA ILE A 435 -13.26 13.55 -18.54
C ILE A 435 -14.24 12.56 -19.18
N ALA A 436 -14.30 11.35 -18.62
CA ALA A 436 -15.26 10.33 -19.03
C ALA A 436 -16.54 10.48 -18.21
N ALA A 437 -17.57 11.09 -18.79
CA ALA A 437 -18.80 11.39 -18.06
C ALA A 437 -20.02 11.49 -18.96
N THR A 438 -21.17 11.06 -18.43
CA THR A 438 -22.51 11.26 -19.02
C THR A 438 -23.38 12.20 -18.19
N ARG A 439 -22.84 12.76 -17.11
CA ARG A 439 -23.62 13.54 -16.14
C ARG A 439 -23.79 14.99 -16.63
N PRO A 440 -25.02 15.54 -16.58
CA PRO A 440 -25.24 16.96 -16.82
C PRO A 440 -24.39 17.84 -15.89
N GLY A 441 -23.91 18.99 -16.41
CA GLY A 441 -23.21 20.02 -15.65
C GLY A 441 -21.69 19.84 -15.49
N ILE A 442 -21.14 18.64 -15.70
CA ILE A 442 -19.69 18.43 -15.54
C ILE A 442 -18.84 19.23 -16.55
N GLU A 443 -19.34 19.45 -17.77
CA GLU A 443 -18.64 20.25 -18.78
C GLU A 443 -18.54 21.70 -18.36
N GLU A 444 -19.61 22.25 -17.78
CA GLU A 444 -19.63 23.63 -17.28
C GLU A 444 -18.66 23.79 -16.12
N GLU A 445 -18.71 22.88 -15.13
CA GLU A 445 -17.79 22.89 -14.00
C GLU A 445 -16.32 22.77 -14.44
N ALA A 446 -16.04 21.92 -15.43
CA ALA A 446 -14.71 21.77 -15.98
C ALA A 446 -14.26 23.03 -16.73
N ARG A 447 -15.17 23.67 -17.48
CA ARG A 447 -14.89 24.94 -18.17
C ARG A 447 -14.59 26.06 -17.19
N THR A 448 -15.39 26.22 -16.13
CA THR A 448 -15.12 27.19 -15.07
C THR A 448 -13.74 27.00 -14.45
N LEU A 449 -13.34 25.74 -14.19
CA LEU A 449 -11.99 25.46 -13.70
C LEU A 449 -10.91 25.84 -14.72
N ALA A 450 -11.11 25.51 -16.01
CA ALA A 450 -10.17 25.85 -17.06
C ALA A 450 -10.07 27.37 -17.32
N GLU A 451 -11.16 28.12 -17.16
CA GLU A 451 -11.15 29.59 -17.25
C GLU A 451 -10.38 30.22 -16.09
N SER A 452 -10.41 29.60 -14.91
CA SER A 452 -9.61 30.04 -13.75
C SER A 452 -8.10 29.80 -13.90
N ASP A 453 -7.69 28.93 -14.83
CA ASP A 453 -6.30 28.62 -15.15
C ASP A 453 -6.14 28.60 -16.68
N GLY A 454 -5.78 29.74 -17.27
CA GLY A 454 -5.74 29.95 -18.73
C GLY A 454 -4.80 29.03 -19.54
N ASN A 455 -4.15 28.04 -18.91
CA ASN A 455 -3.37 27.00 -19.58
C ASN A 455 -3.89 25.57 -19.30
N VAL A 456 -5.23 25.43 -19.33
CA VAL A 456 -5.93 24.15 -19.19
C VAL A 456 -6.67 23.78 -20.47
N GLY A 457 -6.42 22.57 -20.98
CA GLY A 457 -7.20 21.92 -22.05
C GLY A 457 -8.23 20.96 -21.48
N LEU A 458 -9.34 20.79 -22.20
CA LEU A 458 -10.42 19.89 -21.81
C LEU A 458 -10.84 19.00 -22.98
N SER A 459 -11.16 17.77 -22.67
CA SER A 459 -11.82 16.84 -23.59
C SER A 459 -12.76 15.90 -22.84
N PHE A 460 -13.75 15.37 -23.55
CA PHE A 460 -14.81 14.55 -22.99
C PHE A 460 -15.02 13.30 -23.82
N GLU A 461 -15.47 12.25 -23.15
CA GLU A 461 -15.98 11.04 -23.79
C GLU A 461 -17.18 10.49 -23.00
N THR A 462 -18.04 9.75 -23.70
CA THR A 462 -19.09 8.94 -23.07
C THR A 462 -18.48 7.60 -22.67
N PRO A 463 -18.27 7.28 -21.38
CA PRO A 463 -17.61 6.03 -21.01
C PRO A 463 -18.38 4.82 -21.58
N PRO A 464 -17.72 3.92 -22.32
CA PRO A 464 -18.35 2.73 -22.88
C PRO A 464 -18.79 1.77 -21.77
N LEU A 465 -18.22 1.90 -20.58
CA LEU A 465 -18.57 1.10 -19.41
C LEU A 465 -18.17 1.75 -18.09
N THR A 466 -18.89 1.42 -17.03
CA THR A 466 -18.62 1.89 -15.67
C THR A 466 -17.82 0.84 -14.89
N LEU A 467 -16.51 0.76 -15.16
CA LEU A 467 -15.57 -0.14 -14.48
C LEU A 467 -14.38 0.66 -13.94
N PRO A 468 -13.96 0.47 -12.67
CA PRO A 468 -12.80 1.16 -12.13
C PRO A 468 -11.52 1.00 -12.96
N ALA A 469 -11.32 -0.20 -13.52
CA ALA A 469 -10.16 -0.48 -14.37
C ALA A 469 -10.17 0.30 -15.69
N TYR A 470 -11.35 0.58 -16.26
CA TYR A 470 -11.47 1.44 -17.43
C TYR A 470 -10.98 2.84 -17.13
N TYR A 471 -11.50 3.46 -16.05
CA TYR A 471 -11.10 4.81 -15.66
C TYR A 471 -9.63 4.94 -15.30
N ALA A 472 -9.04 3.89 -14.70
CA ALA A 472 -7.59 3.83 -14.46
C ALA A 472 -6.77 3.76 -15.76
N SER A 473 -7.34 3.18 -16.82
CA SER A 473 -6.64 2.85 -18.05
C SER A 473 -6.87 3.83 -19.20
N MET A 474 -7.94 4.63 -19.17
CA MET A 474 -8.35 5.43 -20.33
C MET A 474 -7.32 6.45 -20.81
N ARG A 475 -6.46 6.96 -19.91
CA ARG A 475 -5.35 7.85 -20.30
C ARG A 475 -4.37 7.23 -21.28
N PHE A 476 -4.25 5.91 -21.24
CA PHE A 476 -3.39 5.17 -22.14
C PHE A 476 -4.12 4.74 -23.41
N LEU A 477 -5.42 4.42 -23.31
CA LEU A 477 -6.28 4.18 -24.48
C LEU A 477 -6.27 5.40 -25.42
N ARG A 478 -6.37 6.60 -24.84
CA ARG A 478 -6.35 7.88 -25.56
C ARG A 478 -4.94 8.42 -25.83
N GLY A 479 -3.89 7.72 -25.42
CA GLY A 479 -2.49 8.13 -25.59
C GLY A 479 -2.14 8.59 -27.01
N PRO A 480 -2.47 7.80 -28.06
CA PRO A 480 -2.26 8.20 -29.45
C PRO A 480 -2.99 9.50 -29.84
N GLU A 481 -4.26 9.63 -29.45
CA GLU A 481 -5.05 10.83 -29.73
C GLU A 481 -4.46 12.07 -29.06
N PHE A 482 -3.98 11.94 -27.82
CA PHE A 482 -3.32 13.05 -27.11
C PHE A 482 -2.04 13.54 -27.81
N LEU A 483 -1.24 12.64 -28.38
CA LEU A 483 -0.06 13.03 -29.18
C LEU A 483 -0.45 13.80 -30.45
N GLY A 484 -1.60 13.45 -31.04
CA GLY A 484 -2.12 14.10 -32.23
C GLY A 484 -2.67 15.49 -31.99
N VAL A 485 -3.40 15.72 -30.89
CA VAL A 485 -4.17 16.97 -30.70
C VAL A 485 -3.81 17.80 -29.46
N VAL A 486 -3.10 17.23 -28.48
CA VAL A 486 -2.82 17.92 -27.20
C VAL A 486 -1.39 18.45 -27.13
N ALA A 487 -0.37 17.61 -27.39
CA ALA A 487 1.02 18.04 -27.29
C ALA A 487 2.01 17.13 -28.05
N ASP A 488 3.20 17.64 -28.34
CA ASP A 488 4.31 16.82 -28.88
C ASP A 488 4.89 15.86 -27.84
N THR A 489 4.86 16.26 -26.56
CA THR A 489 5.22 15.42 -25.43
C THR A 489 4.07 15.38 -24.43
N VAL A 490 3.56 14.18 -24.15
CA VAL A 490 2.44 13.96 -23.23
C VAL A 490 2.96 13.22 -22.00
N ILE A 491 2.81 13.81 -20.82
CA ILE A 491 3.10 13.17 -19.53
C ILE A 491 1.76 12.72 -18.93
N LEU A 492 1.48 11.42 -19.03
CA LEU A 492 0.29 10.79 -18.48
C LEU A 492 0.44 10.57 -16.97
N THR A 493 -0.43 11.15 -16.15
CA THR A 493 -0.42 10.98 -14.69
C THR A 493 -1.77 10.53 -14.13
N ASP A 494 -1.79 10.00 -12.90
CA ASP A 494 -3.02 9.95 -12.12
C ASP A 494 -3.51 11.38 -11.80
N ILE A 495 -4.82 11.58 -11.64
CA ILE A 495 -5.39 12.89 -11.26
C ILE A 495 -5.23 13.18 -9.76
N ASP A 496 -4.97 12.16 -8.94
CA ASP A 496 -4.84 12.28 -7.48
C ASP A 496 -3.39 12.48 -7.01
N VAL A 497 -2.46 12.70 -7.94
CA VAL A 497 -1.09 13.09 -7.62
C VAL A 497 -1.04 14.48 -7.00
N ARG A 498 0.03 14.72 -6.22
CA ARG A 498 0.38 16.04 -5.70
C ARG A 498 1.82 16.33 -6.08
N PHE A 499 2.02 17.43 -6.81
CA PHE A 499 3.34 17.86 -7.24
C PHE A 499 4.16 18.35 -6.04
N ARG A 500 5.47 18.10 -6.13
CA ARG A 500 6.52 18.58 -5.21
C ARG A 500 7.63 19.36 -5.93
N ALA A 501 7.64 19.29 -7.24
CA ALA A 501 8.54 19.99 -8.13
C ALA A 501 7.81 20.26 -9.45
N ALA A 502 8.39 21.13 -10.27
CA ALA A 502 7.89 21.44 -11.59
C ALA A 502 8.20 20.26 -12.56
N PRO A 503 7.22 19.74 -13.33
CA PRO A 503 7.40 18.60 -14.24
C PRO A 503 8.22 18.89 -15.50
N GLU A 504 8.61 20.13 -15.75
CA GLU A 504 9.38 20.57 -16.92
C GLU A 504 10.73 19.84 -17.00
N ALA A 505 11.39 19.61 -15.85
CA ALA A 505 12.62 18.83 -15.79
C ALA A 505 12.41 17.38 -16.24
N LEU A 506 11.26 16.78 -15.90
CA LEU A 506 10.89 15.45 -16.36
C LEU A 506 10.66 15.45 -17.89
N ALA A 507 9.96 16.44 -18.44
CA ALA A 507 9.80 16.55 -19.89
C ALA A 507 11.15 16.66 -20.62
N ALA A 508 12.04 17.51 -20.11
CA ALA A 508 13.37 17.72 -20.67
C ALA A 508 14.25 16.46 -20.62
N ALA A 509 14.20 15.69 -19.52
CA ALA A 509 14.94 14.44 -19.38
C ALA A 509 14.57 13.37 -20.40
N PHE A 510 13.41 13.51 -21.07
CA PHE A 510 12.93 12.60 -22.11
C PHE A 510 13.03 13.19 -23.52
N ALA A 511 13.77 14.29 -23.73
CA ALA A 511 13.96 14.92 -25.03
C ALA A 511 14.63 14.01 -26.09
N ASP A 512 15.31 12.94 -25.66
CA ASP A 512 15.97 11.95 -26.53
C ASP A 512 15.35 10.55 -26.45
N ALA A 513 14.22 10.39 -25.76
CA ALA A 513 13.48 9.13 -25.69
C ALA A 513 12.21 9.20 -26.54
N ASP A 514 11.65 8.05 -26.92
CA ASP A 514 10.37 7.98 -27.61
C ASP A 514 9.24 7.66 -26.62
N LEU A 515 9.59 6.90 -25.56
CA LEU A 515 8.70 6.46 -24.51
C LEU A 515 9.41 6.55 -23.14
N GLY A 516 8.71 7.04 -22.13
CA GLY A 516 9.14 6.99 -20.74
C GLY A 516 8.21 6.13 -19.89
N LEU A 517 8.77 5.11 -19.24
CA LEU A 517 8.03 4.24 -18.33
C LEU A 517 8.60 4.31 -16.93
N ARG A 518 7.74 4.31 -15.91
CA ARG A 518 8.17 4.22 -14.51
C ARG A 518 8.50 2.77 -14.15
N MET A 519 9.75 2.36 -14.37
CA MET A 519 10.19 0.97 -14.23
C MET A 519 10.99 0.73 -12.96
N TYR A 520 10.67 -0.33 -12.23
CA TYR A 520 11.48 -0.81 -11.12
C TYR A 520 12.48 -1.87 -11.61
N ASP A 521 13.38 -1.46 -12.48
CA ASP A 521 14.31 -2.35 -13.17
C ASP A 521 15.58 -2.66 -12.36
N ARG A 522 16.04 -1.78 -11.47
CA ARG A 522 17.25 -1.96 -10.67
C ARG A 522 17.09 -1.40 -9.26
N VAL A 523 18.07 -1.68 -8.40
CA VAL A 523 18.12 -1.13 -7.05
C VAL A 523 18.45 0.36 -7.14
N ARG A 524 17.78 1.19 -6.34
CA ARG A 524 18.03 2.64 -6.28
C ARG A 524 18.07 3.12 -4.84
N ILE A 525 18.91 4.11 -4.55
CA ILE A 525 18.76 4.96 -3.37
C ILE A 525 17.96 6.18 -3.78
N VAL A 526 16.89 6.45 -3.05
CA VAL A 526 16.06 7.67 -3.18
C VAL A 526 15.83 8.25 -1.80
N ARG A 527 15.25 9.45 -1.69
CA ARG A 527 14.89 10.03 -0.39
C ARG A 527 13.42 9.79 -0.05
N ALA A 528 13.13 9.59 1.23
CA ALA A 528 11.74 9.64 1.71
C ALA A 528 11.17 11.06 1.54
N SER A 529 9.96 11.18 1.02
CA SER A 529 9.34 12.49 0.77
C SER A 529 8.48 13.04 1.91
N GLN A 530 8.11 12.17 2.85
CA GLN A 530 7.30 12.50 4.01
C GLN A 530 8.12 12.23 5.25
N GLY A 531 8.05 13.14 6.22
CA GLY A 531 8.85 13.09 7.44
C GLY A 531 10.30 13.48 7.17
N GLU A 532 11.22 12.76 7.81
CA GLU A 532 12.65 12.96 7.65
C GLU A 532 13.13 12.46 6.29
N LYS A 533 13.76 13.34 5.50
CA LYS A 533 14.24 13.08 4.13
C LYS A 533 15.45 12.15 4.09
N ARG A 534 15.34 10.99 4.73
CA ARG A 534 16.41 10.00 4.80
C ARG A 534 16.55 9.22 3.48
N PRO A 535 17.76 8.76 3.14
CA PRO A 535 17.95 7.85 2.03
C PRO A 535 17.29 6.49 2.34
N ILE A 536 16.64 5.92 1.33
CA ILE A 536 16.01 4.60 1.38
C ILE A 536 16.32 3.80 0.13
N MET A 537 16.38 2.49 0.29
CA MET A 537 16.56 1.55 -0.82
C MET A 537 15.21 1.23 -1.47
N ARG A 538 15.19 1.34 -2.79
CA ARG A 538 14.14 0.89 -3.67
C ARG A 538 14.63 -0.28 -4.48
N TYR A 539 13.81 -1.32 -4.54
CA TYR A 539 14.17 -2.57 -5.21
C TYR A 539 13.22 -2.85 -6.36
N PRO A 540 13.66 -3.62 -7.36
CA PRO A 540 12.78 -4.24 -8.33
C PRO A 540 11.66 -5.05 -7.65
N ARG A 541 10.53 -5.18 -8.35
CA ARG A 541 9.36 -5.87 -7.80
C ARG A 541 9.41 -7.36 -8.09
N LEU A 542 8.60 -8.13 -7.37
CA LEU A 542 8.53 -9.58 -7.55
C LEU A 542 7.49 -10.06 -8.56
N HIS A 543 6.65 -9.15 -9.03
CA HIS A 543 5.51 -9.50 -9.87
C HIS A 543 5.50 -8.70 -11.15
N PRO A 544 4.99 -9.29 -12.24
CA PRO A 544 4.86 -8.62 -13.53
C PRO A 544 4.08 -7.30 -13.45
N TRP A 545 2.86 -7.32 -12.89
CA TRP A 545 2.01 -6.13 -12.71
C TRP A 545 2.58 -5.06 -11.78
N ALA A 546 3.70 -5.36 -11.13
CA ALA A 546 4.37 -4.43 -10.26
C ALA A 546 5.64 -3.89 -10.88
N GLN A 547 6.15 -4.40 -12.00
CA GLN A 547 7.42 -3.96 -12.61
C GLN A 547 7.34 -2.55 -13.17
N ILE A 548 6.23 -2.24 -13.84
CA ILE A 548 5.97 -0.93 -14.46
C ILE A 548 4.81 -0.30 -13.73
N ASN A 549 5.01 0.92 -13.25
CA ASN A 549 4.01 1.66 -12.51
C ASN A 549 3.25 2.61 -13.43
N ALA A 550 1.91 2.51 -13.41
CA ALA A 550 1.06 3.29 -14.29
C ALA A 550 0.93 4.77 -13.88
N ALA A 551 1.44 5.20 -12.71
CA ALA A 551 1.24 6.57 -12.23
C ALA A 551 1.94 7.64 -13.08
N CYS A 552 2.90 7.25 -13.93
CA CYS A 552 3.58 8.17 -14.84
C CYS A 552 4.05 7.43 -16.11
N VAL A 553 3.62 7.91 -17.27
CA VAL A 553 4.13 7.50 -18.59
C VAL A 553 4.39 8.75 -19.42
N VAL A 554 5.52 8.82 -20.10
CA VAL A 554 5.87 9.91 -21.01
C VAL A 554 5.75 9.38 -22.44
N LEU A 555 4.97 10.03 -23.28
CA LEU A 555 4.83 9.71 -24.70
C LEU A 555 5.35 10.88 -25.52
N ARG A 556 6.09 10.60 -26.60
CA ARG A 556 6.53 11.62 -27.55
C ARG A 556 5.98 11.36 -28.94
N ALA A 557 5.66 12.43 -29.66
CA ALA A 557 5.15 12.40 -31.02
C ALA A 557 6.25 12.12 -32.06
N THR A 558 7.22 11.27 -31.72
CA THR A 558 8.14 10.68 -32.70
C THR A 558 7.42 9.51 -33.40
N PRO A 559 7.83 9.10 -34.61
CA PRO A 559 7.22 7.94 -35.25
C PRO A 559 7.20 6.69 -34.36
N ALA A 560 8.33 6.39 -33.69
CA ALA A 560 8.42 5.26 -32.76
C ALA A 560 7.58 5.45 -31.49
N GLY A 561 7.46 6.69 -30.98
CA GLY A 561 6.64 7.01 -29.80
C GLY A 561 5.15 6.90 -30.07
N ILE A 562 4.68 7.28 -31.26
CA ILE A 562 3.29 7.08 -31.72
C ILE A 562 2.99 5.59 -31.82
N THR A 563 3.84 4.81 -32.51
CA THR A 563 3.69 3.35 -32.59
C THR A 563 3.67 2.69 -31.20
N ALA A 564 4.51 3.16 -30.28
CA ALA A 564 4.50 2.69 -28.90
C ALA A 564 3.20 3.05 -28.16
N ALA A 565 2.67 4.26 -28.34
CA ALA A 565 1.38 4.67 -27.76
C ALA A 565 0.22 3.82 -28.29
N GLU A 566 0.17 3.56 -29.60
CA GLU A 566 -0.84 2.70 -30.23
C GLU A 566 -0.77 1.27 -29.71
N ARG A 567 0.46 0.75 -29.53
CA ARG A 567 0.71 -0.55 -28.93
C ARG A 567 0.15 -0.64 -27.51
N ILE A 568 0.45 0.36 -26.67
CA ILE A 568 -0.05 0.44 -25.30
C ILE A 568 -1.58 0.48 -25.28
N ALA A 569 -2.19 1.34 -26.10
CA ALA A 569 -3.64 1.46 -26.19
C ALA A 569 -4.30 0.12 -26.57
N ARG A 570 -3.75 -0.55 -27.59
CA ARG A 570 -4.19 -1.88 -28.04
C ARG A 570 -4.12 -2.93 -26.93
N ASP A 571 -2.96 -3.04 -26.28
CA ASP A 571 -2.74 -4.04 -25.23
C ASP A 571 -3.67 -3.79 -24.03
N ILE A 572 -3.92 -2.54 -23.68
CA ILE A 572 -4.85 -2.17 -22.62
C ILE A 572 -6.29 -2.54 -22.97
N ALA A 573 -6.74 -2.25 -24.19
CA ALA A 573 -8.06 -2.65 -24.68
C ALA A 573 -8.25 -4.18 -24.56
N GLN A 574 -7.28 -4.96 -25.03
CA GLN A 574 -7.31 -6.42 -24.94
C GLN A 574 -7.38 -6.92 -23.48
N HIS A 575 -6.60 -6.32 -22.57
CA HIS A 575 -6.65 -6.72 -21.15
C HIS A 575 -7.96 -6.31 -20.46
N LEU A 576 -8.54 -5.17 -20.83
CA LEU A 576 -9.86 -4.75 -20.34
C LEU A 576 -10.96 -5.68 -20.83
N ASP A 577 -10.95 -6.06 -22.11
CA ASP A 577 -11.92 -7.01 -22.66
C ASP A 577 -11.85 -8.35 -21.97
N HIS A 578 -10.64 -8.90 -21.83
CA HIS A 578 -10.44 -10.15 -21.11
C HIS A 578 -10.96 -10.06 -19.67
N ALA A 579 -10.71 -8.95 -18.99
CA ALA A 579 -11.20 -8.75 -17.64
C ALA A 579 -12.74 -8.66 -17.59
N ILE A 580 -13.37 -7.99 -18.54
CA ILE A 580 -14.83 -7.91 -18.65
C ILE A 580 -15.43 -9.30 -18.87
N GLU A 581 -14.90 -10.06 -19.82
CA GLU A 581 -15.34 -11.43 -20.14
C GLU A 581 -15.17 -12.37 -18.94
N ALA A 582 -14.07 -12.23 -18.21
CA ALA A 582 -13.81 -13.00 -17.00
C ALA A 582 -14.61 -12.53 -15.77
N GLY A 583 -15.42 -11.46 -15.89
CA GLY A 583 -16.12 -10.83 -14.76
C GLY A 583 -15.18 -10.21 -13.72
N ASN A 584 -13.93 -9.97 -14.10
CA ASN A 584 -12.88 -9.44 -13.26
C ASN A 584 -12.99 -7.91 -13.13
N ARG A 585 -12.77 -7.41 -11.92
CA ARG A 585 -12.79 -5.98 -11.60
C ARG A 585 -11.46 -5.51 -11.04
N ALA A 586 -10.37 -6.16 -11.44
CA ALA A 586 -9.03 -5.89 -10.98
C ALA A 586 -8.64 -4.42 -11.22
N TRP A 587 -7.97 -3.80 -10.24
CA TRP A 587 -7.53 -2.41 -10.39
C TRP A 587 -6.28 -2.27 -11.26
N TRP A 588 -5.49 -3.34 -11.40
CA TRP A 588 -4.10 -3.31 -11.90
C TRP A 588 -4.01 -3.75 -13.38
N ILE A 589 -5.08 -3.56 -14.15
CA ILE A 589 -5.12 -3.97 -15.56
C ILE A 589 -4.12 -3.17 -16.38
N ASP A 590 -4.09 -1.86 -16.18
CA ASP A 590 -3.13 -0.92 -16.75
C ASP A 590 -1.67 -1.35 -16.55
N GLN A 591 -1.27 -1.72 -15.34
CA GLN A 591 0.11 -2.11 -15.05
C GLN A 591 0.48 -3.48 -15.62
N ASN A 592 -0.47 -4.41 -15.72
CA ASN A 592 -0.26 -5.67 -16.43
C ASN A 592 -0.03 -5.40 -17.92
N ALA A 593 -0.92 -4.62 -18.52
CA ALA A 593 -0.84 -4.27 -19.94
C ALA A 593 0.44 -3.50 -20.25
N LEU A 594 0.82 -2.50 -19.46
CA LEU A 594 2.07 -1.75 -19.65
C LEU A 594 3.31 -2.66 -19.58
N PHE A 595 3.37 -3.60 -18.64
CA PHE A 595 4.46 -4.58 -18.59
C PHE A 595 4.50 -5.46 -19.84
N TYR A 596 3.34 -5.88 -20.35
CA TYR A 596 3.24 -6.64 -21.58
C TYR A 596 3.67 -5.81 -22.81
N SER A 597 3.16 -4.58 -22.95
CA SER A 597 3.52 -3.65 -24.02
C SER A 597 5.01 -3.36 -24.03
N TYR A 598 5.61 -3.11 -22.86
CA TYR A 598 7.05 -2.90 -22.75
C TYR A 598 7.86 -3.99 -23.44
N ARG A 599 7.55 -5.27 -23.21
CA ARG A 599 8.31 -6.38 -23.82
C ARG A 599 8.25 -6.37 -25.34
N ARG A 600 7.12 -5.92 -25.91
CA ARG A 600 6.91 -5.85 -27.35
C ARG A 600 7.54 -4.60 -27.96
N ILE A 601 7.46 -3.48 -27.24
CA ILE A 601 8.02 -2.20 -27.67
C ILE A 601 9.55 -2.21 -27.59
N ALA A 602 10.11 -2.82 -26.53
CA ALA A 602 11.55 -2.95 -26.35
C ALA A 602 12.22 -3.82 -27.45
N ALA A 603 11.44 -4.65 -28.15
CA ALA A 603 11.87 -5.41 -29.32
C ALA A 603 11.90 -4.59 -30.63
N GLY A 604 11.37 -3.37 -30.61
CA GLY A 604 11.36 -2.47 -31.75
C GLY A 604 12.39 -1.33 -31.64
N PRO A 605 12.32 -0.35 -32.56
CA PRO A 605 13.25 0.79 -32.59
C PRO A 605 12.96 1.86 -31.54
N CYS A 606 11.98 1.66 -30.67
CA CYS A 606 11.55 2.66 -29.69
C CYS A 606 12.58 2.82 -28.57
N ARG A 607 13.09 4.04 -28.37
CA ARG A 607 13.98 4.36 -27.25
C ARG A 607 13.17 4.56 -25.98
N ILE A 608 13.31 3.62 -25.04
CA ILE A 608 12.58 3.62 -23.78
C ILE A 608 13.48 4.16 -22.65
N GLY A 609 13.08 5.27 -22.03
CA GLY A 609 13.71 5.78 -20.82
C GLY A 609 12.97 5.35 -19.54
N ASN A 610 13.67 5.38 -18.41
CA ASN A 610 13.08 5.07 -17.10
C ASN A 610 12.76 6.33 -16.30
N VAL A 611 11.48 6.54 -15.99
CA VAL A 611 11.02 7.70 -15.23
C VAL A 611 11.57 7.75 -13.79
N GLU A 612 11.95 6.62 -13.19
CA GLU A 612 12.59 6.61 -11.87
C GLU A 612 13.99 7.25 -11.88
N ASP A 613 14.62 7.40 -13.05
CA ASP A 613 15.94 8.02 -13.21
C ASP A 613 15.86 9.53 -13.50
N ALA A 614 14.66 10.07 -13.71
CA ALA A 614 14.41 11.43 -14.22
C ALA A 614 13.68 12.34 -13.21
N ALA A 615 14.00 12.22 -11.92
CA ALA A 615 13.48 13.09 -10.86
C ALA A 615 11.95 13.28 -10.84
N LEU A 616 11.19 12.18 -10.73
CA LEU A 616 9.72 12.19 -10.71
C LEU A 616 9.15 13.30 -9.78
N PRO A 617 8.33 14.25 -10.29
CA PRO A 617 7.94 15.46 -9.55
C PRO A 617 6.82 15.23 -8.52
N PHE A 618 6.42 13.97 -8.31
CA PHE A 618 5.36 13.57 -7.37
C PHE A 618 5.60 12.15 -6.82
N GLY A 619 4.75 11.69 -5.89
CA GLY A 619 4.77 10.32 -5.37
C GLY A 619 5.12 10.22 -3.89
N SER A 620 5.56 9.08 -3.39
CA SER A 620 5.93 8.91 -1.96
C SER A 620 7.42 9.12 -1.67
N PHE A 621 8.22 9.40 -2.70
CA PHE A 621 9.66 9.55 -2.61
C PHE A 621 10.08 10.86 -3.25
N ASP A 622 11.21 11.37 -2.80
CA ASP A 622 11.92 12.51 -3.36
C ASP A 622 13.01 11.95 -4.27
N TYR A 623 12.87 12.23 -5.55
CA TYR A 623 13.72 11.74 -6.63
C TYR A 623 14.72 12.81 -7.10
N GLY A 624 14.89 13.93 -6.37
CA GLY A 624 15.88 14.94 -6.73
C GLY A 624 17.32 14.42 -6.72
N GLU A 625 17.58 13.38 -5.92
CA GLU A 625 18.85 12.64 -5.88
C GLU A 625 18.54 11.15 -5.97
N VAL A 626 18.81 10.55 -7.13
CA VAL A 626 18.65 9.12 -7.37
C VAL A 626 20.00 8.51 -7.67
N GLU A 627 20.39 7.51 -6.89
CA GLU A 627 21.57 6.70 -7.17
C GLU A 627 21.13 5.32 -7.61
N ALA A 628 21.40 4.97 -8.87
CA ALA A 628 21.18 3.64 -9.39
C ALA A 628 22.31 2.69 -8.93
N LEU A 629 21.92 1.58 -8.30
CA LEU A 629 22.84 0.58 -7.80
C LEU A 629 22.70 -0.72 -8.59
N GLY A 630 23.86 -1.30 -8.91
CA GLY A 630 23.96 -2.71 -9.24
C GLY A 630 23.38 -3.12 -10.59
N ALA A 631 23.09 -4.41 -10.71
CA ALA A 631 22.60 -4.99 -11.96
C ALA A 631 21.10 -4.74 -12.17
N ARG A 632 20.69 -4.71 -13.44
CA ARG A 632 19.26 -4.70 -13.78
C ARG A 632 18.64 -6.06 -13.49
N SER A 633 17.35 -6.03 -13.18
CA SER A 633 16.52 -7.21 -12.95
C SER A 633 16.57 -8.11 -14.19
N PRO A 634 16.73 -9.44 -13.99
CA PRO A 634 16.83 -10.39 -15.09
C PRO A 634 15.60 -10.38 -16.01
N VAL A 635 14.46 -9.89 -15.53
CA VAL A 635 13.23 -9.77 -16.31
C VAL A 635 13.39 -8.73 -17.43
N PHE A 636 14.04 -7.60 -17.15
CA PHE A 636 14.26 -6.55 -18.14
C PHE A 636 15.43 -6.91 -19.08
N LEU A 637 16.53 -7.44 -18.53
CA LEU A 637 17.68 -7.88 -19.32
C LEU A 637 17.28 -8.96 -20.34
N ARG A 638 16.43 -9.91 -19.94
CA ARG A 638 15.94 -10.94 -20.86
C ARG A 638 15.04 -10.38 -21.95
N ALA A 639 14.16 -9.43 -21.62
CA ALA A 639 13.33 -8.78 -22.64
C ALA A 639 14.18 -8.04 -23.68
N GLU A 640 15.28 -7.42 -23.26
CA GLU A 640 16.24 -6.74 -24.14
C GLU A 640 17.09 -7.73 -24.95
N ALA A 641 17.46 -8.86 -24.37
CA ALA A 641 18.13 -9.92 -25.11
C ALA A 641 17.21 -10.56 -26.17
N GLU A 642 15.94 -10.83 -25.81
CA GLU A 642 14.91 -11.32 -26.74
C GLU A 642 14.65 -10.31 -27.86
N ALA A 643 14.64 -9.01 -27.54
CA ALA A 643 14.56 -7.92 -28.50
C ALA A 643 15.74 -7.92 -29.48
N ALA A 644 16.96 -8.03 -28.97
CA ALA A 644 18.18 -8.02 -29.78
C ALA A 644 18.31 -9.26 -30.69
N ALA A 645 17.73 -10.40 -30.29
CA ALA A 645 17.71 -11.60 -31.11
C ALA A 645 16.76 -11.53 -32.32
N GLY A 646 15.84 -10.56 -32.35
CA GLY A 646 14.82 -10.42 -33.37
C GLY A 646 13.67 -11.45 -33.23
N PRO A 647 12.60 -11.31 -34.04
CA PRO A 647 11.54 -12.32 -34.11
C PRO A 647 12.10 -13.58 -34.77
N GLY A 648 12.34 -14.61 -33.95
CA GLY A 648 12.73 -15.95 -34.40
C GLY A 648 11.56 -16.80 -34.88
#